data_AF-A0A4U5MCT5-F1
#
_entry.id   AF-A0A4U5MCT5-F1
#
_cell.length_a   1.000
_cell.length_b   1.000
_cell.length_c   1.000
_cell.angle_alpha   90.00
_cell.angle_beta   90.00
_cell.angle_gamma   90.00
#
_symmetry.space_group_name_H-M   'P 1'
#
loop_
_entity.id
_entity.type
_entity.pdbx_description
1 polymer ?
#
loop_
_entity_poly.entity_id
_entity_poly.type
_entity_poly.pdbx_seq_one_letter_code
_entity_poly.pdbx_strand_id
1 'polypeptide(L)'
;MEVLPNVVVANLYSISECHDVAVEDLTKFHRSGDERKYAPVGSVIPGVKVAILDNNLRKVPIGVPGEIYVGGPTLAIGYLNRPELNKNRFLDVPEEIRNEVGSKMYRTGDWGYLLANQTLEICGRCDTLVKIRGYSIEIQAVESTILHLNWVASCSVIVIGAEGEDKQLAAYIVLKEPVTRKALRAELKRKLPFYMVPTYFVYLDKLPVLAASSKVDKKALPPVDPERDIVEASALPQTPTEIKLAKIWAEVLQRSALDIQESFFDLGGHSLLAARLLSKVATDFGVELNMRDLFASPTVSAMAKLLDGSERNSPETIVDLDQQLETHDYKDNGYRTPNGRHGLLGSHILARLLNSTQVRVVCLIRESKNESVDSRLVSSLKKRGLLTNSIKEQLGDRVKAMSGDVALVQFGLSEENFHLLTYDVDVVIHAAAYVNLIYPYQALHGINVLGTWNVLDFCHKNKVKPLHYISTDAVIPAGLNDVDEDFDIELVKEKLADGYGQTKFVAECMVRRSQQRGLPSIIYRLGNQSAATTAGYWNDADFTYLMLQAVIHTGKTPDIDWTLEITPVDFAAKFVSELATKQFTAQVGKTFHLTNSKGPKWSDLMDWIRKFGYRVEKIDADQWMHMIANSSDANLQNIQKLVAVMIRDESFFNTQSTYLRSNTDKFVAASKWRYPTVDERTVRHWMQLLVERHVIPSPSVSIGTAMVDKVVVITGASEGIGAAIARILAVEGGARVVLAARQEDKLKKLAKRLQADGCPETNILPLRCDVTKEEDVKKVVTRTIEQFGRIDVLVNCAGCMYYCMMKNGITAEWKRQIDVNCHGTMNMIGAVLPHMIERRQGHILNITSDAGKRGFAGLAVYSGSKFFIEGMTQALRQEMVEFGIRVTNIQPGDVATELAARSTDEEARAKFDGSNAGHRILDPEDVGRSVLFALSQPPHVAINELLIEPQAAPI
;
A
#
# COMPACT_ATOMS: atom_id res chain seq x y z
N MET A 1 -47.05 -9.27 -28.32
CA MET A 1 -47.51 -10.26 -29.32
C MET A 1 -49.03 -10.45 -29.25
N GLU A 2 -49.61 -10.76 -28.08
CA GLU A 2 -51.08 -10.95 -27.92
C GLU A 2 -51.94 -9.72 -28.27
N VAL A 3 -51.40 -8.50 -28.20
CA VAL A 3 -52.12 -7.24 -28.47
C VAL A 3 -52.00 -6.78 -29.94
N LEU A 4 -50.99 -7.25 -30.67
CA LEU A 4 -50.68 -6.83 -32.04
C LEU A 4 -50.26 -8.04 -32.90
N PRO A 5 -51.18 -8.96 -33.23
CA PRO A 5 -50.86 -10.26 -33.82
C PRO A 5 -50.31 -10.18 -35.26
N ASN A 6 -50.50 -9.06 -35.95
CA ASN A 6 -50.09 -8.85 -37.35
C ASN A 6 -48.94 -7.82 -37.48
N VAL A 7 -48.26 -7.47 -36.40
CA VAL A 7 -47.17 -6.47 -36.40
C VAL A 7 -45.85 -7.15 -36.17
N VAL A 8 -44.88 -6.90 -37.05
CA VAL A 8 -43.47 -7.27 -36.88
C VAL A 8 -42.79 -6.24 -35.98
N VAL A 9 -42.17 -6.72 -34.91
CA VAL A 9 -41.35 -5.93 -33.98
C VAL A 9 -39.90 -6.22 -34.28
N ALA A 10 -39.16 -5.21 -34.71
CA ALA A 10 -37.73 -5.31 -34.99
C ALA A 10 -36.92 -4.53 -33.96
N ASN A 11 -35.78 -5.09 -33.55
CA ASN A 11 -34.75 -4.38 -32.80
C ASN A 11 -33.67 -3.90 -33.76
N LEU A 12 -33.33 -2.60 -33.72
CA LEU A 12 -32.38 -1.98 -34.63
C LEU A 12 -31.24 -1.37 -33.83
N TYR A 13 -30.00 -1.76 -34.16
CA TYR A 13 -28.82 -1.06 -33.68
C TYR A 13 -28.32 -0.10 -34.75
N SER A 14 -28.29 1.19 -34.41
CA SER A 14 -28.01 2.26 -35.37
C SER A 14 -27.08 3.31 -34.76
N ILE A 15 -26.20 3.85 -35.60
CA ILE A 15 -25.31 4.97 -35.29
C ILE A 15 -25.42 6.01 -36.40
N SER A 16 -25.40 7.30 -36.07
CA SER A 16 -25.62 8.36 -37.06
C SER A 16 -24.59 8.36 -38.19
N GLU A 17 -23.39 7.86 -37.94
CA GLU A 17 -22.27 7.81 -38.88
C GLU A 17 -22.32 6.61 -39.84
N CYS A 18 -23.22 5.65 -39.64
CA CYS A 18 -23.38 4.46 -40.49
C CYS A 18 -24.86 4.15 -40.81
N HIS A 19 -25.80 4.90 -40.24
CA HIS A 19 -27.23 4.57 -40.12
C HIS A 19 -27.44 3.26 -39.36
N ASP A 20 -28.10 2.27 -39.97
CA ASP A 20 -28.45 1.02 -39.33
C ASP A 20 -27.32 0.00 -39.50
N VAL A 21 -26.93 -0.64 -38.40
CA VAL A 21 -25.78 -1.56 -38.33
C VAL A 21 -26.24 -3.01 -38.24
N ALA A 22 -27.23 -3.29 -37.40
CA ALA A 22 -27.79 -4.63 -37.22
C ALA A 22 -29.29 -4.56 -36.98
N VAL A 23 -30.01 -5.62 -37.39
CA VAL A 23 -31.45 -5.76 -37.16
C VAL A 23 -31.81 -7.19 -36.75
N GLU A 24 -32.71 -7.32 -35.78
CA GLU A 24 -33.31 -8.59 -35.36
C GLU A 24 -34.84 -8.52 -35.45
N ASP A 25 -35.47 -9.58 -35.94
CA ASP A 25 -36.93 -9.72 -35.91
C ASP A 25 -37.35 -10.39 -34.60
N LEU A 26 -37.73 -9.55 -33.62
CA LEU A 26 -38.16 -10.00 -32.30
C LEU A 26 -39.49 -10.75 -32.33
N THR A 27 -40.24 -10.73 -33.44
CA THR A 27 -41.51 -11.49 -33.54
C THR A 27 -41.32 -12.94 -33.91
N LYS A 28 -40.19 -13.29 -34.54
CA LYS A 28 -39.84 -14.69 -34.81
C LYS A 28 -39.12 -15.34 -33.63
N PHE A 29 -38.69 -14.54 -32.66
CA PHE A 29 -37.99 -14.99 -31.47
C PHE A 29 -38.95 -15.75 -30.53
N HIS A 30 -39.10 -17.05 -30.75
CA HIS A 30 -39.82 -17.93 -29.83
C HIS A 30 -38.96 -18.16 -28.58
N ARG A 31 -39.60 -18.21 -27.41
CA ARG A 31 -39.02 -18.69 -26.14
C ARG A 31 -38.57 -20.15 -26.27
N SER A 32 -37.52 -20.44 -27.03
CA SER A 32 -36.71 -21.64 -26.80
C SER A 32 -35.92 -21.37 -25.53
N GLY A 33 -35.95 -22.30 -24.57
CA GLY A 33 -35.53 -22.13 -23.18
C GLY A 33 -34.05 -21.81 -22.88
N ASP A 34 -33.36 -21.07 -23.75
CA ASP A 34 -32.10 -20.40 -23.44
C ASP A 34 -32.41 -18.97 -22.97
N GLU A 35 -32.22 -18.70 -21.68
CA GLU A 35 -32.29 -17.34 -21.14
C GLU A 35 -31.15 -16.49 -21.74
N ARG A 36 -31.48 -15.63 -22.71
CA ARG A 36 -30.51 -14.68 -23.26
C ARG A 36 -30.45 -13.41 -22.41
N LYS A 37 -29.20 -13.01 -22.23
CA LYS A 37 -28.65 -11.97 -21.36
C LYS A 37 -29.03 -10.56 -21.85
N TYR A 38 -28.72 -10.22 -23.11
CA TYR A 38 -29.08 -8.96 -23.77
C TYR A 38 -30.17 -9.17 -24.83
N ALA A 39 -30.95 -8.12 -25.13
CA ALA A 39 -31.84 -8.15 -26.29
C ALA A 39 -30.99 -8.23 -27.57
N PRO A 40 -31.14 -9.28 -28.41
CA PRO A 40 -30.35 -9.40 -29.62
C PRO A 40 -30.69 -8.23 -30.55
N VAL A 41 -29.64 -7.56 -31.05
CA VAL A 41 -29.78 -6.57 -32.14
C VAL A 41 -29.59 -7.21 -33.51
N GLY A 42 -29.25 -8.50 -33.53
CA GLY A 42 -29.43 -9.37 -34.68
C GLY A 42 -28.27 -9.37 -35.65
N SER A 43 -28.54 -9.89 -36.85
CA SER A 43 -27.52 -9.97 -37.89
C SER A 43 -27.15 -8.58 -38.40
N VAL A 44 -25.86 -8.40 -38.68
CA VAL A 44 -25.35 -7.20 -39.32
C VAL A 44 -26.04 -7.00 -40.68
N ILE A 45 -26.45 -5.77 -40.97
CA ILE A 45 -27.15 -5.45 -42.22
C ILE A 45 -26.24 -5.74 -43.42
N PRO A 46 -26.76 -6.35 -44.51
CA PRO A 46 -25.96 -6.65 -45.70
C PRO A 46 -25.17 -5.44 -46.19
N GLY A 47 -23.85 -5.60 -46.27
CA GLY A 47 -22.91 -4.55 -46.69
C GLY A 47 -22.21 -3.86 -45.52
N VAL A 48 -22.84 -3.72 -44.36
CA VAL A 48 -22.20 -3.19 -43.14
C VAL A 48 -21.18 -4.20 -42.64
N LYS A 49 -20.03 -3.70 -42.18
CA LYS A 49 -18.98 -4.53 -41.58
C LYS A 49 -18.80 -4.14 -40.12
N VAL A 50 -18.63 -5.12 -39.25
CA VAL A 50 -18.42 -4.92 -37.81
C VAL A 50 -17.18 -5.67 -37.37
N ALA A 51 -16.30 -5.01 -36.63
CA ALA A 51 -15.22 -5.64 -35.89
C ALA A 51 -15.34 -5.31 -34.41
N ILE A 52 -15.02 -6.30 -33.57
CA ILE A 52 -14.96 -6.14 -32.12
C ILE A 52 -13.48 -6.12 -31.75
N LEU A 53 -13.00 -5.01 -31.21
CA LEU A 53 -11.58 -4.78 -30.95
C LEU A 53 -11.29 -4.53 -29.46
N ASP A 54 -10.09 -4.89 -29.03
CA ASP A 54 -9.55 -4.52 -27.72
C ASP A 54 -8.95 -3.10 -27.73
N ASN A 55 -8.46 -2.66 -26.58
CA ASN A 55 -7.87 -1.32 -26.41
C ASN A 55 -6.59 -1.09 -27.24
N ASN A 56 -6.00 -2.13 -27.81
CA ASN A 56 -4.83 -2.07 -28.70
C ASN A 56 -5.22 -2.19 -30.18
N LEU A 57 -6.53 -2.07 -30.51
CA LEU A 57 -7.10 -2.25 -31.85
C LEU A 57 -6.89 -3.66 -32.42
N ARG A 58 -6.73 -4.66 -31.57
CA ARG A 58 -6.66 -6.07 -31.98
C ARG A 58 -8.01 -6.73 -31.89
N LYS A 59 -8.31 -7.60 -32.84
CA LYS A 59 -9.58 -8.32 -32.89
C LYS A 59 -9.72 -9.28 -31.70
N VAL A 60 -10.86 -9.23 -31.02
CA VAL A 60 -11.18 -10.18 -29.94
C VAL A 60 -11.84 -11.44 -30.51
N PRO A 61 -11.73 -12.60 -29.84
CA PRO A 61 -12.40 -13.83 -30.26
C PRO A 61 -13.93 -13.72 -30.31
N ILE A 62 -14.57 -14.59 -31.08
CA ILE A 62 -16.05 -14.70 -31.15
C ILE A 62 -16.61 -14.98 -29.76
N GLY A 63 -17.67 -14.27 -29.38
CA GLY A 63 -18.30 -14.35 -28.05
C GLY A 63 -17.55 -13.60 -26.93
N VAL A 64 -16.40 -12.98 -27.23
CA VAL A 64 -15.65 -12.16 -26.26
C VAL A 64 -16.04 -10.69 -26.45
N PRO A 65 -16.45 -9.99 -25.39
CA PRO A 65 -16.87 -8.59 -25.47
C PRO A 65 -15.67 -7.64 -25.67
N GLY A 66 -15.82 -6.68 -26.57
CA GLY A 66 -14.86 -5.62 -26.87
C GLY A 66 -15.57 -4.37 -27.39
N GLU A 67 -14.82 -3.36 -27.79
CA GLU A 67 -15.41 -2.14 -28.37
C GLU A 67 -15.83 -2.39 -29.82
N ILE A 68 -17.01 -1.89 -30.19
CA ILE A 68 -17.60 -2.10 -31.50
C ILE A 68 -17.05 -1.05 -32.47
N TYR A 69 -16.51 -1.53 -33.59
CA TYR A 69 -16.07 -0.73 -34.72
C TYR A 69 -16.88 -1.09 -35.95
N VAL A 70 -17.30 -0.08 -36.70
CA VAL A 70 -18.15 -0.24 -37.88
C VAL A 70 -17.44 0.27 -39.12
N GLY A 71 -17.46 -0.51 -40.19
CA GLY A 71 -16.89 -0.18 -41.49
C GLY A 71 -17.81 -0.60 -42.63
N GLY A 72 -17.29 -0.49 -43.86
CA GLY A 72 -18.05 -0.78 -45.08
C GLY A 72 -18.62 0.46 -45.79
N PRO A 73 -19.45 0.25 -46.83
CA PRO A 73 -19.86 1.28 -47.78
C PRO A 73 -20.91 2.26 -47.22
N THR A 74 -21.54 1.93 -46.09
CA THR A 74 -22.55 2.76 -45.43
C THR A 74 -21.94 3.80 -44.48
N LEU A 75 -20.62 3.77 -44.30
CA LEU A 75 -19.92 4.69 -43.41
C LEU A 75 -19.86 6.11 -44.00
N ALA A 76 -20.15 7.10 -43.16
CA ALA A 76 -20.04 8.51 -43.50
C ALA A 76 -18.60 8.89 -43.87
N ILE A 77 -18.44 9.88 -44.74
CA ILE A 77 -17.13 10.41 -45.16
C ILE A 77 -16.37 11.02 -43.97
N GLY A 78 -17.11 11.54 -42.98
CA GLY A 78 -16.61 12.20 -41.77
C GLY A 78 -17.49 13.38 -41.39
N TYR A 79 -17.26 13.96 -40.22
CA TYR A 79 -17.91 15.18 -39.77
C TYR A 79 -17.41 16.40 -40.56
N LEU A 80 -18.33 17.21 -41.08
CA LEU A 80 -18.02 18.44 -41.82
C LEU A 80 -17.28 19.45 -40.92
N ASN A 81 -16.14 19.97 -41.39
CA ASN A 81 -15.32 20.97 -40.70
C ASN A 81 -14.83 20.58 -39.27
N ARG A 82 -14.67 19.28 -38.99
CA ARG A 82 -14.20 18.78 -37.68
C ARG A 82 -13.01 17.79 -37.82
N PRO A 83 -11.83 18.25 -38.28
CA PRO A 83 -10.70 17.37 -38.60
C PRO A 83 -10.15 16.58 -37.40
N GLU A 84 -10.06 17.21 -36.22
CA GLU A 84 -9.60 16.53 -34.99
C GLU A 84 -10.55 15.42 -34.53
N LEU A 85 -11.86 15.63 -34.66
CA LEU A 85 -12.86 14.61 -34.30
C LEU A 85 -12.83 13.46 -35.32
N ASN A 86 -12.67 13.78 -36.61
CA ASN A 86 -12.52 12.78 -37.66
C ASN A 86 -11.31 11.89 -37.44
N LYS A 87 -10.16 12.47 -37.04
CA LYS A 87 -8.94 11.70 -36.76
C LYS A 87 -9.09 10.71 -35.60
N ASN A 88 -9.93 11.02 -34.61
CA ASN A 88 -10.12 10.19 -33.42
C ASN A 88 -11.27 9.18 -33.54
N ARG A 89 -12.23 9.40 -34.45
CA ARG A 89 -13.43 8.56 -34.59
C ARG A 89 -13.45 7.76 -35.90
N PHE A 90 -12.95 8.32 -37.00
CA PHE A 90 -12.82 7.64 -38.30
C PHE A 90 -11.37 7.22 -38.51
N LEU A 91 -11.05 6.04 -37.98
CA LEU A 91 -9.70 5.52 -37.90
C LEU A 91 -9.30 4.79 -39.19
N ASP A 92 -8.01 4.85 -39.50
CA ASP A 92 -7.42 3.97 -40.50
C ASP A 92 -7.41 2.53 -39.96
N VAL A 93 -7.69 1.58 -40.85
CA VAL A 93 -7.87 0.17 -40.48
C VAL A 93 -6.53 -0.56 -40.46
N PRO A 94 -6.17 -1.26 -39.37
CA PRO A 94 -4.99 -2.13 -39.32
C PRO A 94 -5.01 -3.19 -40.44
N GLU A 95 -3.85 -3.49 -41.00
CA GLU A 95 -3.71 -4.40 -42.16
C GLU A 95 -4.38 -5.77 -41.92
N GLU A 96 -4.28 -6.27 -40.69
CA GLU A 96 -4.77 -7.57 -40.23
C GLU A 96 -6.30 -7.71 -40.31
N ILE A 97 -7.04 -6.60 -40.20
CA ILE A 97 -8.53 -6.59 -40.22
C ILE A 97 -9.09 -5.80 -41.41
N ARG A 98 -8.22 -5.30 -42.30
CA ARG A 98 -8.58 -4.51 -43.49
C ARG A 98 -9.56 -5.24 -44.41
N ASN A 99 -9.40 -6.57 -44.54
CA ASN A 99 -10.29 -7.40 -45.35
C ASN A 99 -11.68 -7.58 -44.74
N GLU A 100 -11.84 -7.32 -43.43
CA GLU A 100 -13.10 -7.52 -42.71
C GLU A 100 -13.94 -6.24 -42.64
N VAL A 101 -13.32 -5.07 -42.39
CA VAL A 101 -14.03 -3.79 -42.20
C VAL A 101 -13.82 -2.76 -43.31
N GLY A 102 -12.90 -3.00 -44.24
CA GLY A 102 -12.62 -2.11 -45.38
C GLY A 102 -11.47 -1.12 -45.13
N SER A 103 -11.46 0.00 -45.85
CA SER A 103 -10.36 0.98 -45.82
C SER A 103 -10.40 1.95 -44.63
N LYS A 104 -11.58 2.14 -44.02
CA LYS A 104 -11.80 2.98 -42.83
C LYS A 104 -12.78 2.32 -41.88
N MET A 105 -12.63 2.60 -40.58
CA MET A 105 -13.55 2.16 -39.54
C MET A 105 -13.94 3.31 -38.62
N TYR A 106 -15.15 3.26 -38.09
CA TYR A 106 -15.67 4.20 -37.12
C TYR A 106 -15.79 3.58 -35.73
N ARG A 107 -15.28 4.30 -34.73
CA ARG A 107 -15.29 3.92 -33.31
C ARG A 107 -16.60 4.34 -32.65
N THR A 108 -17.48 3.39 -32.33
CA THR A 108 -18.84 3.70 -31.83
C THR A 108 -18.86 4.16 -30.36
N GLY A 109 -17.89 3.73 -29.55
CA GLY A 109 -17.92 3.93 -28.10
C GLY A 109 -18.90 3.00 -27.38
N ASP A 110 -19.40 1.98 -28.07
CA ASP A 110 -20.31 0.97 -27.54
C ASP A 110 -19.57 -0.37 -27.41
N TRP A 111 -19.89 -1.12 -26.36
CA TRP A 111 -19.25 -2.39 -26.02
C TRP A 111 -20.17 -3.55 -26.37
N GLY A 112 -19.65 -4.62 -26.97
CA GLY A 112 -20.46 -5.76 -27.40
C GLY A 112 -19.62 -6.92 -27.94
N TYR A 113 -20.28 -7.98 -28.42
CA TYR A 113 -19.62 -9.12 -29.05
C TYR A 113 -20.42 -9.68 -30.23
N LEU A 114 -19.71 -10.40 -31.12
CA LEU A 114 -20.31 -11.18 -32.20
C LEU A 114 -20.43 -12.64 -31.78
N LEU A 115 -21.58 -13.25 -32.06
CA LEU A 115 -21.79 -14.69 -31.96
C LEU A 115 -21.26 -15.40 -33.21
N ALA A 116 -21.12 -16.73 -33.12
CA ALA A 116 -20.59 -17.56 -34.22
C ALA A 116 -21.41 -17.46 -35.51
N ASN A 117 -22.69 -17.10 -35.40
CA ASN A 117 -23.61 -16.87 -36.52
C ASN A 117 -23.61 -15.41 -37.03
N GLN A 118 -22.64 -14.58 -36.62
CA GLN A 118 -22.53 -13.14 -36.94
C GLN A 118 -23.68 -12.27 -36.42
N THR A 119 -24.45 -12.76 -35.45
CA THR A 119 -25.37 -11.92 -34.67
C THR A 119 -24.58 -11.03 -33.71
N LEU A 120 -24.89 -9.74 -33.70
CA LEU A 120 -24.33 -8.76 -32.79
C LEU A 120 -25.17 -8.67 -31.50
N GLU A 121 -24.50 -8.60 -30.35
CA GLU A 121 -25.12 -8.30 -29.06
C GLU A 121 -24.39 -7.11 -28.41
N ILE A 122 -25.17 -6.16 -27.86
CA ILE A 122 -24.67 -4.91 -27.27
C ILE A 122 -24.68 -5.03 -25.75
N CYS A 123 -23.53 -4.83 -25.12
CA CYS A 123 -23.35 -4.90 -23.67
C CYS A 123 -23.52 -3.56 -22.95
N GLY A 124 -23.27 -2.42 -23.62
CA GLY A 124 -23.39 -1.08 -23.00
C GLY A 124 -22.57 0.01 -23.70
N ARG A 125 -22.48 1.22 -23.11
CA ARG A 125 -21.66 2.35 -23.61
C ARG A 125 -20.44 2.60 -22.74
N CYS A 126 -19.34 3.04 -23.33
CA CYS A 126 -18.06 3.24 -22.63
C CYS A 126 -17.97 4.54 -21.77
N ASP A 127 -18.89 5.51 -21.92
CA ASP A 127 -18.68 6.91 -21.49
C ASP A 127 -19.56 7.43 -20.30
N THR A 128 -20.11 6.59 -19.41
CA THR A 128 -21.16 7.02 -18.43
C THR A 128 -20.70 7.40 -17.02
N LEU A 129 -19.39 7.38 -16.73
CA LEU A 129 -18.83 7.70 -15.41
C LEU A 129 -18.40 9.17 -15.29
N VAL A 130 -18.89 9.86 -14.26
CA VAL A 130 -18.48 11.24 -13.93
C VAL A 130 -17.77 11.30 -12.60
N LYS A 131 -16.84 12.25 -12.50
CA LYS A 131 -16.04 12.46 -11.30
C LYS A 131 -16.44 13.71 -10.55
N ILE A 132 -16.85 13.51 -9.30
CA ILE A 132 -17.27 14.57 -8.39
C ILE A 132 -16.49 14.41 -7.08
N ARG A 133 -15.75 15.45 -6.67
CA ARG A 133 -15.06 15.50 -5.36
C ARG A 133 -14.17 14.29 -5.06
N GLY A 134 -13.52 13.75 -6.09
CA GLY A 134 -12.66 12.56 -6.01
C GLY A 134 -13.38 11.21 -6.16
N TYR A 135 -14.72 11.19 -6.06
CA TYR A 135 -15.56 10.00 -6.25
C TYR A 135 -15.84 9.76 -7.74
N SER A 136 -15.75 8.51 -8.18
CA SER A 136 -16.34 8.05 -9.45
C SER A 136 -17.82 7.78 -9.20
N ILE A 137 -18.70 8.47 -9.92
CA ILE A 137 -20.14 8.32 -9.79
C ILE A 137 -20.70 7.87 -11.13
N GLU A 138 -21.41 6.75 -11.10
CA GLU A 138 -22.20 6.27 -12.23
C GLU A 138 -23.58 6.92 -12.16
N ILE A 139 -23.88 7.83 -13.10
CA ILE A 139 -25.15 8.59 -13.11
C ILE A 139 -26.34 7.64 -13.19
N GLN A 140 -26.22 6.59 -14.01
CA GLN A 140 -27.28 5.62 -14.25
C GLN A 140 -27.64 4.82 -12.99
N ALA A 141 -26.68 4.56 -12.09
CA ALA A 141 -26.96 3.94 -10.81
C ALA A 141 -27.80 4.87 -9.90
N VAL A 142 -27.55 6.19 -9.94
CA VAL A 142 -28.36 7.19 -9.23
C VAL A 142 -29.76 7.28 -9.83
N GLU A 143 -29.88 7.40 -11.15
CA GLU A 143 -31.15 7.43 -11.88
C GLU A 143 -31.98 6.17 -11.59
N SER A 144 -31.37 4.99 -11.72
CA SER A 144 -32.02 3.70 -11.46
C SER A 144 -32.56 3.62 -10.04
N THR A 145 -31.77 3.97 -9.02
CA THR A 145 -32.28 3.89 -7.63
C THR A 145 -33.43 4.87 -7.38
N ILE A 146 -33.43 6.06 -8.00
CA ILE A 146 -34.54 7.00 -7.92
C ILE A 146 -35.78 6.45 -8.65
N LEU A 147 -35.60 5.78 -9.80
CA LEU A 147 -36.70 5.18 -10.56
C LEU A 147 -37.36 3.99 -9.86
N HIS A 148 -36.65 3.28 -8.98
CA HIS A 148 -37.20 2.19 -8.15
C HIS A 148 -38.11 2.69 -7.02
N LEU A 149 -38.23 4.01 -6.83
CA LEU A 149 -39.15 4.59 -5.88
C LEU A 149 -40.56 4.65 -6.47
N ASN A 150 -41.54 4.07 -5.77
CA ASN A 150 -42.93 3.92 -6.27
C ASN A 150 -43.57 5.23 -6.75
N TRP A 151 -43.18 6.35 -6.14
CA TRP A 151 -43.65 7.72 -6.32
C TRP A 151 -43.01 8.46 -7.50
N VAL A 152 -42.00 7.86 -8.17
CA VAL A 152 -41.31 8.47 -9.31
C VAL A 152 -41.81 7.87 -10.62
N ALA A 153 -42.15 8.73 -11.59
CA ALA A 153 -42.56 8.35 -12.94
C ALA A 153 -41.38 8.32 -13.92
N SER A 154 -40.50 9.33 -13.84
CA SER A 154 -39.28 9.40 -14.62
C SER A 154 -38.24 10.28 -13.91
N CYS A 155 -36.95 10.05 -14.20
CA CYS A 155 -35.84 10.76 -13.58
C CYS A 155 -34.72 10.95 -14.60
N SER A 156 -34.03 12.10 -14.54
CA SER A 156 -32.70 12.25 -15.11
C SER A 156 -31.78 12.98 -14.16
N VAL A 157 -30.54 12.52 -14.05
CA VAL A 157 -29.52 13.10 -13.20
C VAL A 157 -28.42 13.72 -14.06
N ILE A 158 -27.98 14.92 -13.68
CA ILE A 158 -26.88 15.63 -14.32
C ILE A 158 -25.87 16.12 -13.28
N VAL A 159 -24.69 16.48 -13.78
CA VAL A 159 -23.66 17.16 -13.00
C VAL A 159 -23.71 18.65 -13.30
N ILE A 160 -23.69 19.45 -12.25
CA ILE A 160 -23.67 20.92 -12.29
C ILE A 160 -22.34 21.42 -11.70
N GLY A 161 -21.81 22.53 -12.24
CA GLY A 161 -20.50 23.12 -11.89
C GLY A 161 -19.47 23.02 -13.02
N ALA A 162 -18.71 24.11 -13.25
CA ALA A 162 -17.72 24.20 -14.32
C ALA A 162 -16.45 23.38 -14.05
N GLU A 163 -15.57 23.30 -15.04
CA GLU A 163 -14.29 22.61 -14.91
C GLU A 163 -13.34 23.40 -13.98
N GLY A 164 -13.05 22.84 -12.80
CA GLY A 164 -12.29 23.51 -11.73
C GLY A 164 -13.14 23.94 -10.52
N GLU A 165 -14.47 23.84 -10.61
CA GLU A 165 -15.41 24.15 -9.51
C GLU A 165 -15.87 22.90 -8.75
N ASP A 166 -16.49 23.12 -7.58
CA ASP A 166 -17.11 22.05 -6.77
C ASP A 166 -18.35 21.49 -7.47
N LYS A 167 -18.14 20.43 -8.27
CA LYS A 167 -19.22 19.73 -8.98
C LYS A 167 -20.25 19.14 -8.00
N GLN A 168 -21.52 19.20 -8.37
CA GLN A 168 -22.66 18.69 -7.59
C GLN A 168 -23.63 17.90 -8.48
N LEU A 169 -24.50 17.09 -7.87
CA LEU A 169 -25.53 16.32 -8.58
C LEU A 169 -26.88 17.02 -8.47
N ALA A 170 -27.57 17.15 -9.61
CA ALA A 170 -28.96 17.60 -9.69
C ALA A 170 -29.83 16.48 -10.28
N ALA A 171 -30.88 16.10 -9.57
CA ALA A 171 -31.87 15.14 -10.02
C ALA A 171 -33.15 15.85 -10.47
N TYR A 172 -33.52 15.65 -11.73
CA TYR A 172 -34.75 16.14 -12.34
C TYR A 172 -35.78 15.03 -12.34
N ILE A 173 -36.90 15.24 -11.67
CA ILE A 173 -37.81 14.16 -11.29
C ILE A 173 -39.23 14.54 -11.67
N VAL A 174 -39.93 13.61 -12.33
CA VAL A 174 -41.38 13.65 -12.52
C VAL A 174 -42.01 12.72 -11.52
N LEU A 175 -42.84 13.26 -10.64
CA LEU A 175 -43.50 12.50 -9.59
C LEU A 175 -44.87 11.97 -10.06
N LYS A 176 -45.25 10.78 -9.60
CA LYS A 176 -46.62 10.25 -9.74
C LYS A 176 -47.56 10.85 -8.70
N GLU A 177 -47.02 11.20 -7.53
CA GLU A 177 -47.76 11.75 -6.40
C GLU A 177 -46.91 12.82 -5.67
N PRO A 178 -47.52 13.84 -5.03
CA PRO A 178 -46.78 14.89 -4.35
C PRO A 178 -46.00 14.36 -3.16
N VAL A 179 -44.68 14.56 -3.14
CA VAL A 179 -43.84 14.20 -2.00
C VAL A 179 -42.77 15.26 -1.77
N THR A 180 -42.38 15.44 -0.51
CA THR A 180 -41.40 16.45 -0.12
C THR A 180 -39.98 16.02 -0.49
N ARG A 181 -39.13 17.00 -0.83
CA ARG A 181 -37.70 16.80 -1.06
C ARG A 181 -36.99 16.18 0.15
N LYS A 182 -37.47 16.49 1.37
CA LYS A 182 -36.97 15.94 2.64
C LYS A 182 -37.21 14.43 2.72
N ALA A 183 -38.43 13.97 2.44
CA ALA A 183 -38.74 12.55 2.38
C ALA A 183 -37.93 11.83 1.29
N LEU A 184 -37.71 12.49 0.15
CA LEU A 184 -36.97 11.91 -0.98
C LEU A 184 -35.51 11.72 -0.61
N ARG A 185 -34.91 12.77 -0.06
CA ARG A 185 -33.55 12.72 0.44
C ARG A 185 -33.40 11.69 1.56
N ALA A 186 -34.35 11.58 2.49
CA ALA A 186 -34.28 10.57 3.56
C ALA A 186 -34.31 9.14 3.01
N GLU A 187 -35.21 8.86 2.08
CA GLU A 187 -35.30 7.55 1.43
C GLU A 187 -34.04 7.25 0.60
N LEU A 188 -33.56 8.23 -0.14
CA LEU A 188 -32.29 8.15 -0.86
C LEU A 188 -31.08 8.05 0.07
N LYS A 189 -31.07 8.60 1.29
CA LYS A 189 -29.93 8.42 2.22
C LYS A 189 -29.82 7.00 2.74
N ARG A 190 -30.97 6.33 2.90
CA ARG A 190 -30.96 4.89 3.13
C ARG A 190 -30.42 4.23 1.85
N LYS A 191 -30.97 4.60 0.67
CA LYS A 191 -30.69 4.05 -0.69
C LYS A 191 -29.31 4.30 -1.24
N LEU A 192 -28.59 5.35 -0.84
CA LEU A 192 -27.45 5.88 -1.58
C LEU A 192 -26.23 6.20 -0.70
N PRO A 193 -24.96 6.14 -1.21
CA PRO A 193 -23.85 6.79 -0.56
C PRO A 193 -24.12 8.26 -0.41
N PHE A 194 -23.71 8.83 0.72
CA PHE A 194 -23.90 10.26 0.98
C PHE A 194 -23.40 11.13 -0.20
N TYR A 195 -22.28 10.75 -0.84
CA TYR A 195 -21.71 11.49 -1.99
C TYR A 195 -22.45 11.30 -3.32
N MET A 196 -23.36 10.32 -3.44
CA MET A 196 -24.21 10.16 -4.63
C MET A 196 -25.66 10.63 -4.39
N VAL A 197 -26.01 11.03 -3.17
CA VAL A 197 -27.31 11.67 -2.91
C VAL A 197 -27.31 13.02 -3.62
N PRO A 198 -28.26 13.30 -4.52
CA PRO A 198 -28.34 14.58 -5.20
C PRO A 198 -28.44 15.75 -4.22
N THR A 199 -27.72 16.82 -4.53
CA THR A 199 -27.78 18.08 -3.77
C THR A 199 -29.06 18.84 -4.09
N TYR A 200 -29.54 18.74 -5.33
CA TYR A 200 -30.76 19.39 -5.80
C TYR A 200 -31.76 18.40 -6.35
N PHE A 201 -33.03 18.66 -6.06
CA PHE A 201 -34.19 17.92 -6.55
C PHE A 201 -35.12 18.88 -7.28
N VAL A 202 -35.11 18.84 -8.61
CA VAL A 202 -35.92 19.69 -9.47
C VAL A 202 -37.16 18.89 -9.88
N TYR A 203 -38.34 19.30 -9.41
CA TYR A 203 -39.59 18.65 -9.80
C TYR A 203 -40.15 19.27 -11.08
N LEU A 204 -40.47 18.41 -12.04
CA LEU A 204 -40.99 18.78 -13.36
C LEU A 204 -42.31 18.05 -13.64
N ASP A 205 -43.18 18.68 -14.42
CA ASP A 205 -44.39 18.02 -14.94
C ASP A 205 -44.05 16.95 -15.98
N LYS A 206 -42.98 17.16 -16.76
CA LYS A 206 -42.44 16.21 -17.74
C LYS A 206 -40.96 16.48 -18.00
N LEU A 207 -40.19 15.43 -18.33
CA LEU A 207 -38.82 15.61 -18.81
C LEU A 207 -38.84 16.21 -20.24
N PRO A 208 -37.99 17.20 -20.54
CA PRO A 208 -37.83 17.67 -21.91
C PRO A 208 -37.22 16.56 -22.75
N VAL A 209 -37.77 16.33 -23.94
CA VAL A 209 -37.29 15.31 -24.88
C VAL A 209 -36.90 15.94 -26.21
N LEU A 210 -35.90 15.39 -26.86
CA LEU A 210 -35.50 15.79 -28.21
C LEU A 210 -36.63 15.45 -29.19
N ALA A 211 -37.10 16.44 -29.94
CA ALA A 211 -38.23 16.33 -30.87
C ALA A 211 -38.09 15.21 -31.91
N ALA A 212 -36.86 14.79 -32.23
CA ALA A 212 -36.55 13.77 -33.22
C ALA A 212 -36.34 12.35 -32.65
N SER A 213 -36.13 12.18 -31.34
CA SER A 213 -35.73 10.86 -30.78
C SER A 213 -36.42 10.46 -29.48
N SER A 214 -37.27 11.31 -28.92
CA SER A 214 -37.92 11.11 -27.60
C SER A 214 -36.95 10.85 -26.44
N LYS A 215 -35.63 10.98 -26.64
CA LYS A 215 -34.60 10.92 -25.59
C LYS A 215 -34.62 12.22 -24.80
N VAL A 216 -34.32 12.16 -23.50
CA VAL A 216 -34.25 13.34 -22.63
C VAL A 216 -33.25 14.35 -23.19
N ASP A 217 -33.72 15.56 -23.47
CA ASP A 217 -32.88 16.68 -23.87
C ASP A 217 -32.26 17.32 -22.62
N LYS A 218 -31.09 16.81 -22.21
CA LYS A 218 -30.36 17.32 -21.05
C LYS A 218 -29.98 18.81 -21.16
N LYS A 219 -29.94 19.39 -22.36
CA LYS A 219 -29.65 20.82 -22.56
C LYS A 219 -30.87 21.72 -22.37
N ALA A 220 -32.07 21.15 -22.54
CA ALA A 220 -33.33 21.84 -22.32
C ALA A 220 -33.86 21.69 -20.88
N LEU A 221 -33.10 21.03 -19.99
CA LEU A 221 -33.42 20.99 -18.56
C LEU A 221 -33.31 22.40 -17.97
N PRO A 222 -34.29 22.84 -17.15
CA PRO A 222 -34.24 24.16 -16.54
C PRO A 222 -33.03 24.26 -15.59
N PRO A 223 -32.44 25.46 -15.42
CA PRO A 223 -31.37 25.66 -14.46
C PRO A 223 -31.87 25.37 -13.04
N VAL A 224 -30.97 24.87 -12.20
CA VAL A 224 -31.24 24.64 -10.77
C VAL A 224 -31.39 25.98 -10.06
N ASP A 225 -32.43 26.12 -9.24
CA ASP A 225 -32.62 27.24 -8.33
C ASP A 225 -32.18 26.81 -6.91
N PRO A 226 -31.04 27.30 -6.39
CA PRO A 226 -30.54 26.90 -5.07
C PRO A 226 -31.47 27.23 -3.90
N GLU A 227 -32.38 28.21 -4.03
CA GLU A 227 -33.31 28.57 -2.96
C GLU A 227 -34.55 27.68 -2.96
N ARG A 228 -34.94 27.17 -4.14
CA ARG A 228 -36.17 26.37 -4.33
C ARG A 228 -35.93 24.86 -4.41
N ASP A 229 -34.80 24.44 -4.99
CA ASP A 229 -34.55 23.05 -5.38
C ASP A 229 -33.72 22.25 -4.36
N ILE A 230 -33.34 22.88 -3.25
CA ILE A 230 -32.81 22.21 -2.06
C ILE A 230 -33.98 21.81 -1.14
N VAL A 231 -33.71 20.96 -0.14
CA VAL A 231 -34.68 20.66 0.92
C VAL A 231 -35.04 21.95 1.67
N GLU A 232 -36.33 22.22 1.78
CA GLU A 232 -36.88 23.37 2.51
C GLU A 232 -36.50 23.33 3.99
N ALA A 233 -36.11 24.48 4.55
CA ALA A 233 -35.76 24.58 5.96
C ALA A 233 -37.02 24.51 6.84
N SER A 234 -37.10 23.47 7.67
CA SER A 234 -38.21 23.22 8.58
C SER A 234 -37.98 23.77 10.00
N ALA A 235 -36.73 23.94 10.42
CA ALA A 235 -36.37 24.53 11.72
C ALA A 235 -35.42 25.73 11.55
N LEU A 236 -35.77 26.83 12.22
CA LEU A 236 -35.00 28.08 12.24
C LEU A 236 -34.20 28.20 13.55
N PRO A 237 -33.03 28.88 13.55
CA PRO A 237 -32.24 29.12 14.75
C PRO A 237 -33.02 29.95 15.77
N GLN A 238 -33.08 29.49 17.02
CA GLN A 238 -33.84 30.13 18.10
C GLN A 238 -32.93 30.74 19.17
N THR A 239 -31.78 30.11 19.48
CA THR A 239 -30.86 30.60 20.52
C THR A 239 -29.76 31.50 19.94
N PRO A 240 -29.12 32.37 20.75
CA PRO A 240 -27.99 33.18 20.30
C PRO A 240 -26.84 32.34 19.71
N THR A 241 -26.57 31.17 20.30
CA THR A 241 -25.57 30.21 19.85
C THR A 241 -25.96 29.59 18.51
N GLU A 242 -27.22 29.16 18.36
CA GLU A 242 -27.76 28.65 17.08
C GLU A 242 -27.71 29.71 15.98
N ILE A 243 -28.07 30.97 16.27
CA ILE A 243 -28.04 32.07 15.29
C ILE A 243 -26.61 32.32 14.81
N LYS A 244 -25.64 32.32 15.72
CA LYS A 244 -24.24 32.56 15.38
C LYS A 244 -23.63 31.37 14.62
N LEU A 245 -23.89 30.13 15.06
CA LEU A 245 -23.46 28.93 14.33
C LEU A 245 -24.10 28.83 12.94
N ALA A 246 -25.40 29.13 12.82
CA ALA A 246 -26.10 29.13 11.53
C ALA A 246 -25.44 30.10 10.54
N LYS A 247 -24.99 31.28 10.99
CA LYS A 247 -24.24 32.23 10.15
C LYS A 247 -22.90 31.63 9.68
N ILE A 248 -22.12 31.03 10.58
CA ILE A 248 -20.84 30.39 10.21
C ILE A 248 -21.08 29.24 9.22
N TRP A 249 -22.08 28.38 9.47
CA TRP A 249 -22.47 27.32 8.54
C TRP A 249 -22.85 27.89 7.17
N ALA A 250 -23.68 28.94 7.14
CA ALA A 250 -24.17 29.56 5.92
C ALA A 250 -23.04 30.14 5.09
N GLU A 251 -22.08 30.82 5.73
CA GLU A 251 -20.88 31.34 5.09
C GLU A 251 -19.98 30.23 4.53
N VAL A 252 -19.76 29.17 5.30
CA VAL A 252 -18.86 28.07 4.90
C VAL A 252 -19.47 27.25 3.77
N LEU A 253 -20.79 27.00 3.82
CA LEU A 253 -21.53 26.24 2.80
C LEU A 253 -21.97 27.11 1.62
N GLN A 254 -21.77 28.43 1.68
CA GLN A 254 -22.22 29.42 0.69
C GLN A 254 -23.73 29.34 0.43
N ARG A 255 -24.55 29.39 1.51
CA ARG A 255 -26.01 29.27 1.45
C ARG A 255 -26.71 30.45 2.12
N SER A 256 -27.86 30.87 1.57
CA SER A 256 -28.69 31.95 2.11
C SER A 256 -29.57 31.50 3.28
N ALA A 257 -30.04 30.25 3.28
CA ALA A 257 -30.86 29.66 4.35
C ALA A 257 -30.43 28.21 4.67
N LEU A 258 -30.56 27.84 5.94
CA LEU A 258 -30.21 26.51 6.47
C LEU A 258 -31.29 26.04 7.44
N ASP A 259 -31.59 24.75 7.40
CA ASP A 259 -32.32 24.07 8.47
C ASP A 259 -31.33 23.75 9.60
N ILE A 260 -31.59 24.21 10.82
CA ILE A 260 -30.70 23.96 11.97
C ILE A 260 -30.64 22.49 12.38
N GLN A 261 -31.56 21.66 11.89
CA GLN A 261 -31.61 20.21 12.11
C GLN A 261 -31.01 19.42 10.94
N GLU A 262 -30.63 20.07 9.84
CA GLU A 262 -29.91 19.38 8.76
C GLU A 262 -28.41 19.30 9.08
N SER A 263 -27.84 18.13 8.80
CA SER A 263 -26.42 17.88 9.03
C SER A 263 -25.57 18.68 8.04
N PHE A 264 -24.45 19.23 8.53
CA PHE A 264 -23.44 19.95 7.76
C PHE A 264 -23.07 19.20 6.47
N PHE A 265 -22.94 17.88 6.55
CA PHE A 265 -22.55 17.03 5.43
C PHE A 265 -23.67 16.89 4.39
N ASP A 266 -24.92 16.86 4.84
CA ASP A 266 -26.10 16.79 3.97
C ASP A 266 -26.32 18.09 3.20
N LEU A 267 -25.90 19.19 3.79
CA LEU A 267 -25.97 20.53 3.22
C LEU A 267 -24.86 20.78 2.19
N GLY A 268 -24.00 19.80 1.91
CA GLY A 268 -22.89 19.89 0.95
C GLY A 268 -21.51 20.01 1.60
N GLY A 269 -21.43 19.96 2.94
CA GLY A 269 -20.18 20.03 3.69
C GLY A 269 -19.27 18.81 3.47
N HIS A 270 -17.97 19.05 3.34
CA HIS A 270 -16.93 18.02 3.23
C HIS A 270 -15.73 18.37 4.11
N SER A 271 -14.74 17.48 4.21
CA SER A 271 -13.60 17.61 5.15
C SER A 271 -12.87 18.95 5.09
N LEU A 272 -12.69 19.56 3.91
CA LEU A 272 -12.10 20.89 3.78
C LEU A 272 -13.02 22.00 4.31
N LEU A 273 -14.31 21.96 4.00
CA LEU A 273 -15.28 22.91 4.54
C LEU A 273 -15.47 22.71 6.04
N ALA A 274 -15.43 21.47 6.51
CA ALA A 274 -15.48 21.14 7.92
C ALA A 274 -14.26 21.67 8.68
N ALA A 275 -13.05 21.55 8.12
CA ALA A 275 -11.87 22.15 8.72
C ALA A 275 -11.99 23.67 8.82
N ARG A 276 -12.53 24.34 7.77
CA ARG A 276 -12.83 25.77 7.79
C ARG A 276 -13.89 26.13 8.82
N LEU A 277 -14.94 25.32 8.91
CA LEU A 277 -16.03 25.47 9.86
C LEU A 277 -15.51 25.40 11.29
N LEU A 278 -14.77 24.35 11.62
CA LEU A 278 -14.19 24.12 12.95
C LEU A 278 -13.20 25.22 13.32
N SER A 279 -12.36 25.67 12.37
CA SER A 279 -11.46 26.79 12.57
C SER A 279 -12.20 28.11 12.86
N LYS A 280 -13.30 28.38 12.12
CA LYS A 280 -14.15 29.54 12.40
C LYS A 280 -14.87 29.43 13.74
N VAL A 281 -15.40 28.25 14.09
CA VAL A 281 -16.03 28.03 15.39
C VAL A 281 -15.02 28.23 16.53
N ALA A 282 -13.79 27.74 16.38
CA ALA A 282 -12.71 27.97 17.36
C ALA A 282 -12.39 29.45 17.51
N THR A 283 -12.34 30.20 16.40
CA THR A 283 -12.08 31.64 16.41
C THR A 283 -13.22 32.42 17.07
N ASP A 284 -14.46 32.10 16.71
CA ASP A 284 -15.64 32.89 17.07
C ASP A 284 -16.18 32.58 18.46
N PHE A 285 -16.02 31.34 18.93
CA PHE A 285 -16.51 30.87 20.23
C PHE A 285 -15.38 30.60 21.23
N GLY A 286 -14.11 30.61 20.81
CA GLY A 286 -12.98 30.30 21.70
C GLY A 286 -12.93 28.84 22.15
N VAL A 287 -13.60 27.93 21.43
CA VAL A 287 -13.70 26.50 21.76
C VAL A 287 -13.12 25.67 20.62
N GLU A 288 -12.06 24.91 20.89
CA GLU A 288 -11.48 24.00 19.91
C GLU A 288 -12.32 22.73 19.78
N LEU A 289 -13.03 22.63 18.65
CA LEU A 289 -13.76 21.45 18.25
C LEU A 289 -13.00 20.70 17.15
N ASN A 290 -13.05 19.38 17.18
CA ASN A 290 -12.40 18.53 16.19
C ASN A 290 -13.41 17.91 15.22
N MET A 291 -12.88 17.11 14.29
CA MET A 291 -13.68 16.46 13.26
C MET A 291 -14.71 15.47 13.84
N ARG A 292 -14.37 14.78 14.92
CA ARG A 292 -15.28 13.88 15.66
C ARG A 292 -16.44 14.65 16.28
N ASP A 293 -16.17 15.83 16.85
CA ASP A 293 -17.19 16.70 17.46
C ASP A 293 -18.22 17.15 16.40
N LEU A 294 -17.77 17.53 15.19
CA LEU A 294 -18.69 17.84 14.08
C LEU A 294 -19.45 16.61 13.56
N PHE A 295 -18.85 15.43 13.59
CA PHE A 295 -19.55 14.21 13.21
C PHE A 295 -20.59 13.78 14.26
N ALA A 296 -20.30 13.98 15.54
CA ALA A 296 -21.20 13.68 16.65
C ALA A 296 -22.35 14.69 16.75
N SER A 297 -22.08 15.96 16.48
CA SER A 297 -23.04 17.05 16.47
C SER A 297 -23.09 17.72 15.10
N PRO A 298 -23.57 17.04 14.04
CA PRO A 298 -23.45 17.54 12.67
C PRO A 298 -24.44 18.65 12.33
N THR A 299 -25.42 18.93 13.19
CA THR A 299 -26.45 19.95 12.96
C THR A 299 -26.12 21.21 13.76
N VAL A 300 -26.61 22.37 13.32
CA VAL A 300 -26.44 23.63 14.05
C VAL A 300 -27.03 23.52 15.47
N SER A 301 -28.19 22.88 15.61
CA SER A 301 -28.85 22.72 16.92
C SER A 301 -28.06 21.81 17.87
N ALA A 302 -27.55 20.67 17.38
CA ALA A 302 -26.72 19.77 18.18
C ALA A 302 -25.40 20.44 18.60
N MET A 303 -24.76 21.14 17.65
CA MET A 303 -23.52 21.86 17.91
C MET A 303 -23.71 23.01 18.90
N ALA A 304 -24.85 23.71 18.85
CA ALA A 304 -25.18 24.75 19.81
C ALA A 304 -25.30 24.19 21.23
N LYS A 305 -25.99 23.05 21.40
CA LYS A 305 -26.11 22.37 22.70
C LYS A 305 -24.75 21.94 23.28
N LEU A 306 -23.84 21.49 22.42
CA LEU A 306 -22.46 21.14 22.78
C LEU A 306 -21.68 22.37 23.27
N LEU A 307 -21.80 23.50 22.55
CA LEU A 307 -21.13 24.75 22.91
C LEU A 307 -21.69 25.40 24.19
N ASP A 308 -23.01 25.31 24.41
CA ASP A 308 -23.70 25.89 25.56
C ASP A 308 -23.46 25.10 26.87
N GLY A 309 -22.71 24.00 26.82
CA GLY A 309 -22.25 23.25 28.01
C GLY A 309 -23.30 22.31 28.62
N SER A 310 -24.47 22.16 27.99
CA SER A 310 -25.57 21.29 28.43
C SER A 310 -25.28 19.79 28.31
N GLU A 311 -24.30 19.38 27.49
CA GLU A 311 -23.95 17.96 27.22
C GLU A 311 -22.42 17.76 27.15
N ARG A 312 -21.66 18.22 28.16
CA ARG A 312 -20.22 17.85 28.27
C ARG A 312 -19.98 16.40 28.71
N ASN A 313 -21.03 15.69 29.13
CA ASN A 313 -21.05 14.23 29.28
C ASN A 313 -22.07 13.69 28.28
N SER A 314 -21.59 12.87 27.34
CA SER A 314 -22.27 12.07 26.30
C SER A 314 -23.79 12.26 26.11
N PRO A 315 -24.22 12.38 24.84
CA PRO A 315 -24.47 11.14 24.13
C PRO A 315 -23.62 11.07 22.86
N GLU A 316 -22.85 10.00 22.75
CA GLU A 316 -22.66 9.34 21.46
C GLU A 316 -24.01 9.36 20.75
N THR A 317 -24.06 9.62 19.43
CA THR A 317 -25.29 9.31 18.71
C THR A 317 -25.49 7.82 18.94
N ILE A 318 -26.37 7.44 19.89
CA ILE A 318 -26.67 6.04 20.19
C ILE A 318 -27.33 5.58 18.91
N VAL A 319 -26.53 4.97 18.04
CA VAL A 319 -27.06 4.25 16.91
C VAL A 319 -27.90 3.18 17.57
N ASP A 320 -29.21 3.27 17.40
CA ASP A 320 -30.10 2.23 17.86
C ASP A 320 -29.79 0.97 17.05
N LEU A 321 -28.90 0.15 17.60
CA LEU A 321 -28.40 -1.05 16.94
C LEU A 321 -29.55 -2.05 16.73
N ASP A 322 -30.59 -2.02 17.58
CA ASP A 322 -31.78 -2.84 17.41
C ASP A 322 -32.59 -2.36 16.22
N GLN A 323 -32.83 -1.05 16.08
CA GLN A 323 -33.45 -0.48 14.89
C GLN A 323 -32.62 -0.77 13.62
N GLN A 324 -31.29 -0.72 13.68
CA GLN A 324 -30.45 -1.08 12.54
C GLN A 324 -30.59 -2.57 12.18
N LEU A 325 -30.72 -3.43 13.18
CA LEU A 325 -30.92 -4.86 12.99
C LEU A 325 -32.32 -5.21 12.46
N GLU A 326 -33.36 -4.45 12.84
CA GLU A 326 -34.72 -4.59 12.32
C GLU A 326 -34.86 -4.04 10.91
N THR A 327 -34.27 -2.87 10.64
CA THR A 327 -34.33 -2.22 9.30
C THR A 327 -33.61 -3.01 8.22
N HIS A 328 -32.71 -3.92 8.62
CA HIS A 328 -31.95 -4.78 7.73
C HIS A 328 -32.22 -6.28 7.98
N ASP A 329 -33.28 -6.62 8.71
CA ASP A 329 -33.81 -7.97 8.70
C ASP A 329 -34.38 -8.30 7.31
N TYR A 330 -34.33 -9.56 6.88
CA TYR A 330 -34.49 -10.01 5.49
C TYR A 330 -35.89 -9.71 4.91
N LYS A 331 -36.10 -8.44 4.58
CA LYS A 331 -37.16 -7.86 3.76
C LYS A 331 -36.54 -6.75 2.93
N ASP A 332 -36.39 -7.09 1.66
CA ASP A 332 -36.11 -6.29 0.47
C ASP A 332 -36.03 -4.77 0.71
N ASN A 333 -34.82 -4.23 0.82
CA ASN A 333 -34.58 -2.80 0.88
C ASN A 333 -33.10 -2.49 0.55
N GLY A 334 -32.83 -2.24 -0.73
CA GLY A 334 -31.50 -1.91 -1.25
C GLY A 334 -31.02 -0.53 -0.80
N TYR A 335 -29.79 -0.44 -0.32
CA TYR A 335 -29.19 0.68 0.42
C TYR A 335 -27.63 0.69 0.19
N ARG A 336 -26.92 1.87 0.12
CA ARG A 336 -25.52 2.06 -0.44
C ARG A 336 -24.34 2.53 0.52
N THR A 337 -23.12 2.92 0.03
CA THR A 337 -21.91 3.71 0.59
C THR A 337 -20.50 3.03 0.81
N PRO A 338 -19.31 3.67 1.01
CA PRO A 338 -18.45 4.56 0.20
C PRO A 338 -17.06 3.94 -0.20
N ASN A 339 -16.18 4.63 -0.96
CA ASN A 339 -14.87 4.17 -1.52
C ASN A 339 -13.95 3.26 -0.68
N GLY A 340 -13.71 2.04 -1.16
CA GLY A 340 -12.79 1.04 -0.61
C GLY A 340 -11.49 0.98 -1.38
N ARG A 341 -10.38 1.00 -0.65
CA ARG A 341 -9.07 0.62 -1.15
C ARG A 341 -8.97 -0.90 -1.10
N HIS A 342 -8.24 -1.51 -2.03
CA HIS A 342 -7.89 -2.93 -1.94
C HIS A 342 -7.24 -3.22 -0.60
N GLY A 343 -7.85 -4.11 0.18
CA GLY A 343 -7.43 -4.42 1.55
C GLY A 343 -6.13 -5.20 1.59
N LEU A 344 -5.35 -5.00 2.66
CA LEU A 344 -4.13 -5.75 2.96
C LEU A 344 -4.42 -7.26 2.95
N LEU A 345 -5.36 -7.72 3.79
CA LEU A 345 -5.71 -9.13 3.92
C LEU A 345 -6.22 -9.77 2.62
N GLY A 346 -7.12 -9.10 1.89
CA GLY A 346 -7.68 -9.64 0.64
C GLY A 346 -6.61 -9.93 -0.41
N SER A 347 -5.57 -9.09 -0.48
CA SER A 347 -4.42 -9.31 -1.38
C SER A 347 -3.61 -10.55 -0.97
N HIS A 348 -3.41 -10.75 0.33
CA HIS A 348 -2.72 -11.94 0.86
C HIS A 348 -3.54 -13.22 0.67
N ILE A 349 -4.87 -13.17 0.85
CA ILE A 349 -5.77 -14.30 0.58
C ILE A 349 -5.70 -14.68 -0.90
N LEU A 350 -5.77 -13.72 -1.82
CA LEU A 350 -5.65 -13.98 -3.26
C LEU A 350 -4.31 -14.65 -3.59
N ALA A 351 -3.19 -14.05 -3.15
CA ALA A 351 -1.87 -14.60 -3.40
C ALA A 351 -1.72 -16.02 -2.83
N ARG A 352 -2.33 -16.29 -1.66
CA ARG A 352 -2.34 -17.62 -1.05
C ARG A 352 -3.15 -18.61 -1.88
N LEU A 353 -4.38 -18.27 -2.27
CA LEU A 353 -5.25 -19.13 -3.08
C LEU A 353 -4.59 -19.51 -4.40
N LEU A 354 -3.93 -18.56 -5.07
CA LEU A 354 -3.19 -18.83 -6.31
C LEU A 354 -2.02 -19.78 -6.07
N ASN A 355 -1.24 -19.56 -5.01
CA ASN A 355 -0.07 -20.39 -4.71
C ASN A 355 -0.38 -21.78 -4.15
N SER A 356 -1.53 -21.99 -3.48
CA SER A 356 -1.81 -23.23 -2.75
C SER A 356 -2.98 -24.04 -3.27
N THR A 357 -3.70 -23.55 -4.27
CA THR A 357 -4.92 -24.20 -4.79
C THR A 357 -5.03 -24.03 -6.30
N GLN A 358 -6.01 -24.67 -6.93
CA GLN A 358 -6.35 -24.51 -8.36
C GLN A 358 -7.66 -23.73 -8.58
N VAL A 359 -8.18 -23.06 -7.55
CA VAL A 359 -9.45 -22.32 -7.66
C VAL A 359 -9.33 -21.14 -8.63
N ARG A 360 -10.41 -20.84 -9.33
CA ARG A 360 -10.55 -19.56 -10.06
C ARG A 360 -11.09 -18.52 -9.10
N VAL A 361 -10.58 -17.29 -9.19
CA VAL A 361 -10.93 -16.22 -8.25
C VAL A 361 -11.54 -15.06 -9.02
N VAL A 362 -12.75 -14.66 -8.63
CA VAL A 362 -13.32 -13.38 -9.08
C VAL A 362 -12.97 -12.32 -8.06
N CYS A 363 -12.28 -11.27 -8.49
CA CYS A 363 -11.94 -10.13 -7.64
C CYS A 363 -12.85 -8.96 -8.01
N LEU A 364 -13.77 -8.60 -7.11
CA LEU A 364 -14.55 -7.38 -7.25
C LEU A 364 -13.73 -6.18 -6.80
N ILE A 365 -13.48 -5.26 -7.72
CA ILE A 365 -12.54 -4.15 -7.59
C ILE A 365 -13.26 -2.87 -8.00
N ARG A 366 -13.14 -1.82 -7.19
CA ARG A 366 -13.71 -0.52 -7.59
C ARG A 366 -12.86 0.12 -8.67
N GLU A 367 -13.51 0.83 -9.58
CA GLU A 367 -12.82 1.61 -10.61
C GLU A 367 -12.09 2.84 -10.07
N SER A 368 -11.04 3.26 -10.79
CA SER A 368 -10.26 4.47 -10.52
C SER A 368 -10.10 5.28 -11.82
N LYS A 369 -9.92 6.61 -11.74
CA LYS A 369 -10.01 7.52 -12.93
C LYS A 369 -9.03 7.15 -14.05
N ASN A 370 -7.88 6.59 -13.67
CA ASN A 370 -6.69 6.51 -14.51
C ASN A 370 -6.06 5.11 -14.48
N GLU A 371 -6.78 4.09 -13.98
CA GLU A 371 -6.22 2.76 -13.80
C GLU A 371 -7.32 1.72 -14.00
N SER A 372 -7.10 0.76 -14.92
CA SER A 372 -8.01 -0.37 -15.12
C SER A 372 -8.07 -1.24 -13.87
N VAL A 373 -9.14 -2.02 -13.71
CA VAL A 373 -9.29 -2.95 -12.57
C VAL A 373 -8.14 -3.95 -12.49
N ASP A 374 -7.66 -4.47 -13.62
CA ASP A 374 -6.50 -5.36 -13.71
C ASP A 374 -5.21 -4.66 -13.29
N SER A 375 -4.98 -3.44 -13.79
CA SER A 375 -3.80 -2.64 -13.42
C SER A 375 -3.79 -2.37 -11.92
N ARG A 376 -4.96 -2.05 -11.35
CA ARG A 376 -5.12 -1.78 -9.93
C ARG A 376 -4.90 -3.03 -9.07
N LEU A 377 -5.31 -4.19 -9.54
CA LEU A 377 -5.03 -5.48 -8.90
C LEU A 377 -3.51 -5.76 -8.87
N VAL A 378 -2.87 -5.66 -10.04
CA VAL A 378 -1.41 -5.88 -10.19
C VAL A 378 -0.63 -4.89 -9.33
N SER A 379 -0.99 -3.61 -9.37
CA SER A 379 -0.41 -2.54 -8.56
C SER A 379 -0.58 -2.82 -7.07
N SER A 380 -1.77 -3.27 -6.65
CA SER A 380 -2.06 -3.65 -5.26
C SER A 380 -1.19 -4.81 -4.76
N LEU A 381 -0.99 -5.85 -5.59
CA LEU A 381 -0.12 -6.98 -5.28
C LEU A 381 1.36 -6.57 -5.26
N LYS A 382 1.79 -5.74 -6.21
CA LYS A 382 3.15 -5.22 -6.31
C LYS A 382 3.51 -4.35 -5.11
N LYS A 383 2.64 -3.43 -4.69
CA LYS A 383 2.83 -2.56 -3.51
C LYS A 383 3.04 -3.37 -2.23
N ARG A 384 2.59 -4.62 -2.19
CA ARG A 384 2.67 -5.53 -1.03
C ARG A 384 3.71 -6.64 -1.21
N GLY A 385 4.53 -6.58 -2.26
CA GLY A 385 5.52 -7.60 -2.59
C GLY A 385 4.95 -9.00 -2.81
N LEU A 386 3.68 -9.08 -3.23
CA LEU A 386 3.00 -10.35 -3.50
C LEU A 386 3.06 -10.74 -4.97
N LEU A 387 3.46 -9.83 -5.86
CA LEU A 387 3.51 -10.09 -7.30
C LEU A 387 4.80 -10.86 -7.67
N THR A 388 4.77 -12.18 -7.56
CA THR A 388 5.81 -13.07 -8.08
C THR A 388 5.59 -13.35 -9.57
N ASN A 389 6.61 -13.88 -10.28
CA ASN A 389 6.45 -14.30 -11.68
C ASN A 389 5.32 -15.33 -11.84
N SER A 390 5.26 -16.31 -10.92
CA SER A 390 4.20 -17.33 -10.91
C SER A 390 2.81 -16.75 -10.69
N ILE A 391 2.65 -15.77 -9.77
CA ILE A 391 1.36 -15.11 -9.59
C ILE A 391 0.98 -14.30 -10.82
N LYS A 392 1.94 -13.57 -11.41
CA LYS A 392 1.72 -12.73 -12.60
C LYS A 392 1.19 -13.54 -13.78
N GLU A 393 1.73 -14.73 -14.03
CA GLU A 393 1.24 -15.64 -15.08
C GLU A 393 -0.20 -16.10 -14.80
N GLN A 394 -0.50 -16.46 -13.56
CA GLN A 394 -1.82 -16.96 -13.16
C GLN A 394 -2.92 -15.90 -13.13
N LEU A 395 -2.57 -14.61 -13.06
CA LEU A 395 -3.58 -13.53 -13.05
C LEU A 395 -4.42 -13.53 -14.33
N GLY A 396 -3.84 -13.81 -15.50
CA GLY A 396 -4.58 -13.85 -16.77
C GLY A 396 -5.48 -15.08 -16.93
N ASP A 397 -5.11 -16.19 -16.29
CA ASP A 397 -5.78 -17.48 -16.52
C ASP A 397 -6.81 -17.80 -15.42
N ARG A 398 -6.51 -17.45 -14.17
CA ARG A 398 -7.28 -17.88 -12.99
C ARG A 398 -8.00 -16.75 -12.28
N VAL A 399 -7.67 -15.48 -12.58
CA VAL A 399 -8.26 -14.33 -11.89
C VAL A 399 -9.09 -13.50 -12.85
N LYS A 400 -10.37 -13.32 -12.50
CA LYS A 400 -11.26 -12.40 -13.20
C LYS A 400 -11.42 -11.14 -12.35
N ALA A 401 -10.75 -10.05 -12.71
CA ALA A 401 -10.99 -8.76 -12.10
C ALA A 401 -12.28 -8.15 -12.68
N MET A 402 -13.19 -7.70 -11.81
CA MET A 402 -14.45 -7.09 -12.22
C MET A 402 -14.61 -5.73 -11.55
N SER A 403 -15.06 -4.75 -12.32
CA SER A 403 -15.46 -3.46 -11.77
C SER A 403 -16.73 -3.60 -10.95
N GLY A 404 -16.69 -3.22 -9.68
CA GLY A 404 -17.88 -3.18 -8.84
C GLY A 404 -17.60 -2.75 -7.41
N ASP A 405 -18.68 -2.44 -6.69
CA ASP A 405 -18.66 -1.96 -5.32
C ASP A 405 -19.68 -2.73 -4.49
N VAL A 406 -19.20 -3.50 -3.50
CA VAL A 406 -20.06 -4.32 -2.62
C VAL A 406 -21.18 -3.53 -1.97
N ALA A 407 -20.99 -2.24 -1.77
CA ALA A 407 -22.00 -1.40 -1.15
C ALA A 407 -23.15 -1.06 -2.07
N LEU A 408 -23.01 -1.16 -3.38
CA LEU A 408 -24.09 -0.90 -4.31
C LEU A 408 -24.98 -2.14 -4.43
N VAL A 409 -26.27 -1.92 -4.67
CA VAL A 409 -27.22 -2.99 -5.03
C VAL A 409 -26.64 -3.75 -6.21
N GLN A 410 -26.67 -5.08 -6.13
CA GLN A 410 -26.08 -5.97 -7.14
C GLN A 410 -24.60 -5.67 -7.42
N PHE A 411 -23.88 -5.14 -6.43
CA PHE A 411 -22.49 -4.71 -6.53
C PHE A 411 -22.21 -3.59 -7.54
N GLY A 412 -23.26 -2.89 -8.00
CA GLY A 412 -23.16 -1.90 -9.10
C GLY A 412 -22.91 -2.56 -10.45
N LEU A 413 -23.10 -3.87 -10.56
CA LEU A 413 -23.07 -4.58 -11.83
C LEU A 413 -24.41 -4.39 -12.55
N SER A 414 -24.40 -4.57 -13.87
CA SER A 414 -25.66 -4.79 -14.58
C SER A 414 -26.35 -6.05 -14.01
N GLU A 415 -27.69 -6.05 -14.00
CA GLU A 415 -28.52 -7.16 -13.54
C GLU A 415 -28.03 -8.50 -14.11
N GLU A 416 -27.71 -8.46 -15.38
CA GLU A 416 -27.11 -9.52 -16.16
C GLU A 416 -25.75 -10.03 -15.65
N ASN A 417 -24.80 -9.12 -15.42
CA ASN A 417 -23.48 -9.48 -14.88
C ASN A 417 -23.59 -10.01 -13.46
N PHE A 418 -24.51 -9.47 -12.66
CA PHE A 418 -24.82 -9.97 -11.34
C PHE A 418 -25.40 -11.39 -11.40
N HIS A 419 -26.38 -11.64 -12.28
CA HIS A 419 -26.95 -12.98 -12.45
C HIS A 419 -25.92 -14.01 -12.92
N LEU A 420 -25.11 -13.71 -13.94
CA LEU A 420 -24.02 -14.61 -14.33
C LEU A 420 -23.08 -14.89 -13.15
N LEU A 421 -22.70 -13.85 -12.40
CA LEU A 421 -21.81 -14.00 -11.27
C LEU A 421 -22.42 -14.88 -10.17
N THR A 422 -23.73 -14.78 -9.94
CA THR A 422 -24.42 -15.67 -8.98
C THR A 422 -24.45 -17.14 -9.41
N TYR A 423 -24.35 -17.44 -10.71
CA TYR A 423 -24.21 -18.81 -11.23
C TYR A 423 -22.75 -19.31 -11.14
N ASP A 424 -21.78 -18.45 -11.45
CA ASP A 424 -20.37 -18.83 -11.53
C ASP A 424 -19.70 -19.00 -10.16
N VAL A 425 -20.11 -18.23 -9.15
CA VAL A 425 -19.44 -18.20 -7.85
C VAL A 425 -19.97 -19.29 -6.93
N ASP A 426 -19.09 -20.18 -6.47
CA ASP A 426 -19.41 -21.26 -5.53
C ASP A 426 -19.25 -20.85 -4.06
N VAL A 427 -18.26 -20.02 -3.74
CA VAL A 427 -17.90 -19.63 -2.37
C VAL A 427 -17.56 -18.15 -2.34
N VAL A 428 -17.96 -17.45 -1.28
CA VAL A 428 -17.69 -16.03 -1.08
C VAL A 428 -16.75 -15.83 0.12
N ILE A 429 -15.68 -15.06 -0.09
CA ILE A 429 -14.83 -14.55 0.99
C ILE A 429 -15.05 -13.04 1.06
N HIS A 430 -15.78 -12.58 2.09
CA HIS A 430 -16.10 -11.18 2.30
C HIS A 430 -15.06 -10.51 3.20
N ALA A 431 -14.03 -9.93 2.56
CA ALA A 431 -12.97 -9.17 3.21
C ALA A 431 -13.06 -7.65 2.93
N ALA A 432 -14.13 -7.18 2.28
CA ALA A 432 -14.30 -5.77 1.97
C ALA A 432 -14.78 -5.02 3.23
N ALA A 433 -13.93 -4.11 3.72
CA ALA A 433 -14.22 -3.29 4.89
C ALA A 433 -13.61 -1.90 4.72
N TYR A 434 -14.24 -0.90 5.34
CA TYR A 434 -13.62 0.38 5.63
C TYR A 434 -13.23 0.44 7.10
N VAL A 435 -11.92 0.39 7.34
CA VAL A 435 -11.35 0.39 8.69
C VAL A 435 -10.86 1.79 9.01
N ASN A 436 -11.56 2.48 9.91
CA ASN A 436 -11.18 3.79 10.40
C ASN A 436 -11.77 3.98 11.81
N LEU A 437 -10.89 4.05 12.81
CA LEU A 437 -11.27 4.12 14.22
C LEU A 437 -11.82 5.48 14.66
N ILE A 438 -11.69 6.51 13.81
CA ILE A 438 -12.13 7.88 14.11
C ILE A 438 -13.54 8.14 13.54
N TYR A 439 -13.88 7.47 12.44
CA TYR A 439 -15.08 7.79 11.69
C TYR A 439 -16.34 7.25 12.40
N PRO A 440 -17.43 8.03 12.40
CA PRO A 440 -18.69 7.59 13.01
C PRO A 440 -19.32 6.47 12.20
N TYR A 441 -20.29 5.78 12.82
CA TYR A 441 -21.06 4.70 12.20
C TYR A 441 -21.54 5.03 10.79
N GLN A 442 -22.17 6.19 10.57
CA GLN A 442 -22.78 6.56 9.30
C GLN A 442 -21.76 6.67 8.15
N ALA A 443 -20.51 7.05 8.46
CA ALA A 443 -19.45 7.16 7.46
C ALA A 443 -18.89 5.78 7.04
N LEU A 444 -19.01 4.77 7.91
CA LEU A 444 -18.53 3.41 7.70
C LEU A 444 -19.63 2.44 7.27
N HIS A 445 -20.88 2.82 7.52
CA HIS A 445 -22.09 2.02 7.34
C HIS A 445 -22.18 1.35 5.96
N GLY A 446 -21.92 2.10 4.88
CA GLY A 446 -22.19 1.55 3.55
C GLY A 446 -21.31 0.37 3.16
N ILE A 447 -20.00 0.38 3.45
CA ILE A 447 -19.18 -0.81 3.13
C ILE A 447 -19.46 -1.89 4.14
N ASN A 448 -19.39 -1.55 5.43
CA ASN A 448 -19.30 -2.54 6.49
C ASN A 448 -20.65 -3.23 6.72
N VAL A 449 -21.75 -2.49 6.67
CA VAL A 449 -23.11 -3.00 6.90
C VAL A 449 -23.79 -3.33 5.58
N LEU A 450 -23.97 -2.33 4.71
CA LEU A 450 -24.72 -2.53 3.47
C LEU A 450 -23.98 -3.40 2.46
N GLY A 451 -22.65 -3.29 2.39
CA GLY A 451 -21.83 -4.22 1.63
C GLY A 451 -21.98 -5.66 2.10
N THR A 452 -22.08 -5.88 3.42
CA THR A 452 -22.34 -7.21 3.98
C THR A 452 -23.76 -7.68 3.62
N TRP A 453 -24.75 -6.80 3.69
CA TRP A 453 -26.12 -7.11 3.26
C TRP A 453 -26.20 -7.53 1.78
N ASN A 454 -25.59 -6.78 0.87
CA ASN A 454 -25.59 -7.12 -0.57
C ASN A 454 -24.85 -8.45 -0.83
N VAL A 455 -23.78 -8.73 -0.08
CA VAL A 455 -23.08 -10.02 -0.16
C VAL A 455 -23.96 -11.15 0.36
N LEU A 456 -24.69 -10.94 1.45
CA LEU A 456 -25.66 -11.91 1.95
C LEU A 456 -26.77 -12.17 0.93
N ASP A 457 -27.35 -11.14 0.32
CA ASP A 457 -28.32 -11.30 -0.76
C ASP A 457 -27.73 -12.12 -1.91
N PHE A 458 -26.55 -11.74 -2.41
CA PHE A 458 -25.82 -12.49 -3.43
C PHE A 458 -25.60 -13.96 -3.07
N CYS A 459 -25.29 -14.26 -1.80
CA CYS A 459 -25.12 -15.61 -1.29
C CYS A 459 -26.41 -16.45 -1.34
N HIS A 460 -27.59 -15.82 -1.30
CA HIS A 460 -28.89 -16.52 -1.37
C HIS A 460 -29.46 -16.60 -2.80
N LYS A 461 -28.99 -15.78 -3.74
CA LYS A 461 -29.52 -15.76 -5.12
C LYS A 461 -29.04 -16.96 -5.94
N ASN A 462 -29.97 -17.56 -6.70
CA ASN A 462 -29.77 -18.70 -7.59
C ASN A 462 -29.30 -19.99 -6.91
N LYS A 463 -28.03 -20.06 -6.50
CA LYS A 463 -27.49 -21.13 -5.66
C LYS A 463 -26.99 -20.57 -4.35
N VAL A 464 -27.20 -21.31 -3.26
CA VAL A 464 -26.66 -20.94 -1.94
C VAL A 464 -25.15 -21.02 -1.98
N LYS A 465 -24.47 -19.93 -1.60
CA LYS A 465 -23.02 -19.82 -1.62
C LYS A 465 -22.49 -19.73 -0.19
N PRO A 466 -21.71 -20.71 0.28
CA PRO A 466 -20.88 -20.59 1.48
C PRO A 466 -20.23 -19.21 1.67
N LEU A 467 -20.37 -18.64 2.86
CA LEU A 467 -19.82 -17.32 3.20
C LEU A 467 -18.71 -17.42 4.25
N HIS A 468 -17.52 -16.96 3.89
CA HIS A 468 -16.43 -16.68 4.81
C HIS A 468 -16.43 -15.18 5.13
N TYR A 469 -16.93 -14.81 6.30
CA TYR A 469 -17.07 -13.42 6.70
C TYR A 469 -15.91 -12.97 7.59
N ILE A 470 -15.17 -11.96 7.13
CA ILE A 470 -14.10 -11.35 7.92
C ILE A 470 -14.70 -10.28 8.83
N SER A 471 -14.70 -10.55 10.14
CA SER A 471 -15.10 -9.64 11.22
C SER A 471 -13.85 -9.08 11.93
N THR A 472 -14.04 -8.47 13.10
CA THR A 472 -12.98 -7.88 13.94
C THR A 472 -13.25 -8.22 15.39
N ASP A 473 -12.21 -8.22 16.22
CA ASP A 473 -12.32 -8.27 17.68
C ASP A 473 -12.98 -7.01 18.26
N ALA A 474 -12.95 -5.87 17.58
CA ALA A 474 -13.64 -4.62 17.97
C ALA A 474 -15.18 -4.71 18.07
N VAL A 475 -15.78 -5.86 17.70
CA VAL A 475 -17.20 -6.15 18.04
C VAL A 475 -17.39 -6.50 19.52
N ILE A 476 -16.28 -6.65 20.26
CA ILE A 476 -16.22 -6.88 21.69
C ILE A 476 -15.60 -5.59 22.30
N PRO A 477 -16.28 -4.93 23.25
CA PRO A 477 -15.75 -3.71 23.86
C PRO A 477 -14.48 -3.97 24.68
N ALA A 478 -13.70 -2.92 24.89
CA ALA A 478 -12.51 -2.96 25.73
C ALA A 478 -12.84 -3.31 27.20
N GLY A 479 -11.91 -3.99 27.89
CA GLY A 479 -12.00 -4.30 29.32
C GLY A 479 -12.72 -5.60 29.68
N LEU A 480 -13.01 -6.46 28.70
CA LEU A 480 -13.51 -7.82 28.95
C LEU A 480 -12.38 -8.83 28.88
N ASN A 481 -12.29 -9.70 29.88
CA ASN A 481 -11.24 -10.71 29.97
C ASN A 481 -11.75 -12.09 29.52
N ASP A 482 -10.89 -12.79 28.80
CA ASP A 482 -11.00 -14.19 28.38
C ASP A 482 -12.28 -14.49 27.60
N VAL A 483 -12.66 -13.56 26.71
CA VAL A 483 -13.82 -13.72 25.83
C VAL A 483 -13.51 -14.77 24.76
N ASP A 484 -14.28 -15.85 24.72
CA ASP A 484 -14.11 -16.93 23.75
C ASP A 484 -14.96 -16.74 22.48
N GLU A 485 -14.77 -17.61 21.49
CA GLU A 485 -15.37 -17.53 20.16
C GLU A 485 -16.89 -17.72 20.13
N ASP A 486 -17.44 -18.47 21.09
CA ASP A 486 -18.87 -18.71 21.21
C ASP A 486 -19.61 -17.59 22.00
N PHE A 487 -18.89 -16.54 22.39
CA PHE A 487 -19.46 -15.40 23.11
C PHE A 487 -20.53 -14.68 22.27
N ASP A 488 -21.69 -14.47 22.90
CA ASP A 488 -22.79 -13.71 22.33
C ASP A 488 -22.52 -12.21 22.44
N ILE A 489 -22.17 -11.61 21.31
CA ILE A 489 -21.86 -10.19 21.19
C ILE A 489 -23.08 -9.29 21.43
N GLU A 490 -24.31 -9.80 21.29
CA GLU A 490 -25.51 -8.98 21.50
C GLU A 490 -25.64 -8.52 22.97
N LEU A 491 -25.03 -9.26 23.91
CA LEU A 491 -24.98 -8.91 25.33
C LEU A 491 -24.16 -7.65 25.64
N VAL A 492 -23.31 -7.20 24.70
CA VAL A 492 -22.38 -6.08 24.90
C VAL A 492 -22.60 -4.92 23.93
N LYS A 493 -23.69 -4.97 23.15
CA LYS A 493 -24.00 -3.98 22.11
C LYS A 493 -24.05 -2.54 22.63
N GLU A 494 -24.56 -2.33 23.85
CA GLU A 494 -24.69 -1.02 24.49
C GLU A 494 -23.34 -0.41 24.93
N LYS A 495 -22.26 -1.21 24.93
CA LYS A 495 -20.91 -0.79 25.34
C LYS A 495 -20.01 -0.46 24.15
N LEU A 496 -20.49 -0.58 22.91
CA LEU A 496 -19.74 -0.27 21.71
C LEU A 496 -19.77 1.24 21.44
N ALA A 497 -18.64 1.91 21.64
CA ALA A 497 -18.50 3.36 21.54
C ALA A 497 -18.02 3.86 20.17
N ASP A 498 -17.28 3.02 19.41
CA ASP A 498 -16.66 3.42 18.15
C ASP A 498 -17.47 2.99 16.91
N GLY A 499 -17.48 3.82 15.88
CA GLY A 499 -18.26 3.58 14.67
C GLY A 499 -17.83 2.33 13.89
N TYR A 500 -16.56 1.92 13.99
CA TYR A 500 -16.06 0.74 13.30
C TYR A 500 -16.55 -0.54 13.98
N GLY A 501 -16.38 -0.65 15.30
CA GLY A 501 -16.92 -1.74 16.13
C GLY A 501 -18.43 -1.88 15.97
N GLN A 502 -19.18 -0.78 16.05
CA GLN A 502 -20.63 -0.77 15.84
C GLN A 502 -21.05 -1.28 14.45
N THR A 503 -20.40 -0.82 13.35
CA THR A 503 -20.74 -1.30 12.00
C THR A 503 -20.40 -2.77 11.78
N LYS A 504 -19.28 -3.25 12.34
CA LYS A 504 -18.89 -4.66 12.25
C LYS A 504 -19.77 -5.57 13.12
N PHE A 505 -20.22 -5.08 14.27
CA PHE A 505 -21.20 -5.74 15.13
C PHE A 505 -22.50 -6.00 14.37
N VAL A 506 -23.11 -4.96 13.80
CA VAL A 506 -24.36 -5.08 13.03
C VAL A 506 -24.19 -6.09 11.88
N ALA A 507 -23.10 -5.97 11.13
CA ALA A 507 -22.82 -6.87 10.01
C ALA A 507 -22.57 -8.32 10.45
N GLU A 508 -21.93 -8.56 11.60
CA GLU A 508 -21.77 -9.91 12.15
C GLU A 508 -23.11 -10.51 12.58
N CYS A 509 -23.97 -9.74 13.23
CA CYS A 509 -25.34 -10.17 13.57
C CYS A 509 -26.16 -10.52 12.31
N MET A 510 -26.05 -9.76 11.22
CA MET A 510 -26.69 -10.11 9.94
C MET A 510 -26.22 -11.46 9.40
N VAL A 511 -24.92 -11.75 9.48
CA VAL A 511 -24.34 -13.03 9.08
C VAL A 511 -24.85 -14.15 9.97
N ARG A 512 -24.87 -13.97 11.30
CA ARG A 512 -25.41 -14.95 12.27
C ARG A 512 -26.89 -15.24 12.03
N ARG A 513 -27.71 -14.22 11.79
CA ARG A 513 -29.14 -14.40 11.46
C ARG A 513 -29.32 -15.14 10.13
N SER A 514 -28.51 -14.85 9.13
CA SER A 514 -28.51 -15.60 7.86
C SER A 514 -28.07 -17.06 8.06
N GLN A 515 -27.11 -17.30 8.95
CA GLN A 515 -26.68 -18.64 9.34
C GLN A 515 -27.80 -19.44 9.99
N GLN A 516 -28.56 -18.82 10.91
CA GLN A 516 -29.75 -19.43 11.53
C GLN A 516 -30.84 -19.76 10.48
N ARG A 517 -30.88 -19.00 9.38
CA ARG A 517 -31.76 -19.23 8.23
C ARG A 517 -31.22 -20.25 7.22
N GLY A 518 -30.08 -20.86 7.50
CA GLY A 518 -29.53 -21.96 6.70
C GLY A 518 -28.42 -21.56 5.73
N LEU A 519 -27.92 -20.33 5.73
CA LEU A 519 -26.73 -19.96 4.98
C LEU A 519 -25.48 -20.58 5.63
N PRO A 520 -24.70 -21.41 4.93
CA PRO A 520 -23.45 -21.93 5.48
C PRO A 520 -22.44 -20.78 5.62
N SER A 521 -22.10 -20.38 6.84
CA SER A 521 -21.17 -19.28 7.08
C SER A 521 -20.11 -19.58 8.15
N ILE A 522 -18.95 -18.96 8.03
CA ILE A 522 -17.88 -18.96 9.03
C ILE A 522 -17.46 -17.52 9.30
N ILE A 523 -17.28 -17.17 10.57
CA ILE A 523 -16.90 -15.83 11.01
C ILE A 523 -15.46 -15.84 11.51
N TYR A 524 -14.64 -14.91 11.02
CA TYR A 524 -13.25 -14.70 11.46
C TYR A 524 -13.13 -13.34 12.16
N ARG A 525 -13.04 -13.30 13.49
CA ARG A 525 -12.76 -12.06 14.22
C ARG A 525 -11.26 -11.83 14.24
N LEU A 526 -10.82 -10.85 13.44
CA LEU A 526 -9.42 -10.48 13.35
C LEU A 526 -9.07 -9.46 14.42
N GLY A 527 -7.89 -9.64 15.03
CA GLY A 527 -7.22 -8.56 15.74
C GLY A 527 -6.46 -7.63 14.80
N ASN A 528 -5.57 -6.82 15.36
CA ASN A 528 -4.65 -5.96 14.65
C ASN A 528 -3.70 -6.76 13.74
N GLN A 529 -3.75 -6.45 12.45
CA GLN A 529 -2.99 -7.16 11.43
C GLN A 529 -1.63 -6.50 11.21
N SER A 530 -0.56 -7.18 11.61
CA SER A 530 0.81 -6.71 11.40
C SER A 530 1.31 -6.97 9.98
N ALA A 531 2.56 -6.59 9.72
CA ALA A 531 3.25 -6.96 8.50
C ALA A 531 3.29 -8.49 8.28
N ALA A 532 3.40 -8.89 7.02
CA ALA A 532 3.63 -10.29 6.67
C ALA A 532 4.97 -10.77 7.21
N THR A 533 5.00 -11.98 7.78
CA THR A 533 6.17 -12.55 8.47
C THR A 533 7.41 -12.57 7.58
N THR A 534 7.28 -12.94 6.31
CA THR A 534 8.41 -13.05 5.36
C THR A 534 8.67 -11.77 4.58
N ALA A 535 7.61 -11.16 4.03
CA ALA A 535 7.75 -10.04 3.11
C ALA A 535 7.79 -8.68 3.82
N GLY A 536 7.45 -8.58 5.11
CA GLY A 536 7.58 -7.34 5.89
C GLY A 536 6.79 -6.14 5.36
N TYR A 537 5.77 -6.35 4.52
CA TYR A 537 4.88 -5.28 4.08
C TYR A 537 3.80 -5.04 5.13
N TRP A 538 3.82 -3.84 5.72
CA TRP A 538 2.84 -3.37 6.69
C TRP A 538 1.84 -2.43 6.03
N ASN A 539 0.63 -2.33 6.59
CA ASN A 539 -0.28 -1.23 6.27
C ASN A 539 0.31 0.11 6.74
N ASP A 540 0.50 1.05 5.82
CA ASP A 540 1.11 2.38 6.08
C ASP A 540 0.22 3.32 6.92
N ALA A 541 -1.05 2.94 7.11
CA ALA A 541 -2.00 3.63 7.98
C ALA A 541 -2.27 2.90 9.30
N ASP A 542 -1.59 1.78 9.57
CA ASP A 542 -1.75 1.06 10.84
C ASP A 542 -1.18 1.84 12.03
N PHE A 543 -1.85 1.78 13.17
CA PHE A 543 -1.48 2.54 14.36
C PHE A 543 -0.14 2.08 14.94
N THR A 544 0.08 0.77 15.06
CA THR A 544 1.35 0.22 15.57
C THR A 544 2.51 0.58 14.66
N TYR A 545 2.30 0.50 13.35
CA TYR A 545 3.27 0.93 12.34
C TYR A 545 3.62 2.42 12.46
N LEU A 546 2.61 3.29 12.59
CA LEU A 546 2.82 4.73 12.72
C LEU A 546 3.53 5.08 14.04
N MET A 547 3.16 4.44 15.15
CA MET A 547 3.84 4.58 16.45
C MET A 547 5.32 4.23 16.33
N LEU A 548 5.63 3.11 15.68
CA LEU A 548 7.00 2.67 15.45
C LEU A 548 7.80 3.67 14.61
N GLN A 549 7.22 4.19 13.53
CA GLN A 549 7.88 5.22 12.74
C GLN A 549 8.12 6.50 13.55
N ALA A 550 7.14 6.95 14.34
CA ALA A 550 7.28 8.13 15.17
C ALA A 550 8.41 7.97 16.20
N VAL A 551 8.51 6.80 16.84
CA VAL A 551 9.62 6.48 17.77
C VAL A 551 10.97 6.56 17.07
N ILE A 552 11.11 5.91 15.91
CA ILE A 552 12.38 5.87 15.18
C ILE A 552 12.80 7.28 14.71
N HIS A 553 11.85 8.09 14.24
CA HIS A 553 12.14 9.45 13.76
C HIS A 553 12.47 10.43 14.90
N THR A 554 11.74 10.35 16.01
CA THR A 554 11.94 11.27 17.14
C THR A 554 13.04 10.82 18.10
N GLY A 555 13.41 9.55 18.08
CA GLY A 555 14.27 8.93 19.08
C GLY A 555 13.62 8.85 20.47
N LYS A 556 12.30 9.01 20.57
CA LYS A 556 11.57 9.03 21.85
C LYS A 556 10.36 8.10 21.84
N THR A 557 10.14 7.37 22.93
CA THR A 557 9.03 6.42 23.10
C THR A 557 8.23 6.71 24.36
N PRO A 558 6.89 6.56 24.34
CA PRO A 558 6.07 6.77 25.54
C PRO A 558 6.25 5.61 26.53
N ASP A 559 6.22 5.93 27.82
CA ASP A 559 6.16 4.96 28.90
C ASP A 559 4.72 4.45 29.10
N ILE A 560 4.41 3.32 28.47
CA ILE A 560 3.09 2.69 28.50
C ILE A 560 3.21 1.18 28.76
N ASP A 561 2.28 0.63 29.55
CA ASP A 561 2.15 -0.82 29.77
C ASP A 561 1.15 -1.43 28.77
N TRP A 562 1.52 -1.38 27.50
CA TRP A 562 0.66 -1.83 26.40
C TRP A 562 1.11 -3.19 25.87
N THR A 563 0.24 -4.22 25.92
CA THR A 563 0.52 -5.52 25.29
C THR A 563 0.02 -5.48 23.84
N LEU A 564 0.91 -5.63 22.87
CA LEU A 564 0.51 -5.55 21.48
C LEU A 564 -0.21 -6.84 21.07
N GLU A 565 -1.51 -6.75 20.87
CA GLU A 565 -2.21 -7.72 20.04
C GLU A 565 -1.77 -7.44 18.60
N ILE A 566 -0.99 -8.35 18.02
CA ILE A 566 -0.53 -8.28 16.62
C ILE A 566 -0.50 -9.68 16.02
N THR A 567 -1.20 -9.83 14.90
CA THR A 567 -1.31 -11.07 14.16
C THR A 567 -0.76 -10.87 12.74
N PRO A 568 0.25 -11.63 12.28
CA PRO A 568 0.77 -11.53 10.93
C PRO A 568 -0.30 -11.80 9.86
N VAL A 569 -0.46 -10.87 8.92
CA VAL A 569 -1.49 -10.95 7.87
C VAL A 569 -1.35 -12.20 7.00
N ASP A 570 -0.13 -12.71 6.79
CA ASP A 570 0.11 -13.92 5.99
C ASP A 570 -0.37 -15.19 6.71
N PHE A 571 -0.36 -15.21 8.04
CA PHE A 571 -1.01 -16.26 8.82
C PHE A 571 -2.54 -16.20 8.73
N ALA A 572 -3.13 -15.01 8.93
CA ALA A 572 -4.58 -14.84 8.81
C ALA A 572 -5.09 -15.24 7.42
N ALA A 573 -4.38 -14.82 6.36
CA ALA A 573 -4.69 -15.22 5.00
C ALA A 573 -4.57 -16.74 4.79
N LYS A 574 -3.50 -17.36 5.31
CA LYS A 574 -3.33 -18.82 5.26
C LYS A 574 -4.48 -19.56 5.95
N PHE A 575 -4.91 -19.08 7.11
CA PHE A 575 -6.01 -19.66 7.88
C PHE A 575 -7.33 -19.61 7.09
N VAL A 576 -7.71 -18.42 6.60
CA VAL A 576 -8.94 -18.24 5.81
C VAL A 576 -8.92 -19.08 4.54
N SER A 577 -7.82 -19.07 3.78
CA SER A 577 -7.70 -19.83 2.53
C SER A 577 -7.81 -21.35 2.74
N GLU A 578 -7.26 -21.88 3.84
CA GLU A 578 -7.30 -23.32 4.13
C GLU A 578 -8.71 -23.77 4.52
N LEU A 579 -9.42 -23.00 5.36
CA LEU A 579 -10.82 -23.30 5.69
C LEU A 579 -11.72 -23.20 4.46
N ALA A 580 -11.50 -22.19 3.60
CA ALA A 580 -12.28 -21.98 2.39
C ALA A 580 -12.13 -23.10 1.35
N THR A 581 -11.05 -23.89 1.41
CA THR A 581 -10.75 -24.88 0.36
C THR A 581 -10.73 -26.33 0.81
N LYS A 582 -10.48 -26.63 2.10
CA LYS A 582 -10.28 -28.02 2.55
C LYS A 582 -11.22 -28.49 3.65
N GLN A 583 -11.73 -27.60 4.50
CA GLN A 583 -12.43 -27.99 5.73
C GLN A 583 -13.73 -27.23 5.98
N PHE A 584 -14.31 -26.60 4.96
CA PHE A 584 -15.50 -25.76 5.13
C PHE A 584 -16.65 -26.50 5.86
N THR A 585 -17.07 -27.66 5.37
CA THR A 585 -18.24 -28.40 5.88
C THR A 585 -18.16 -28.75 7.37
N ALA A 586 -16.97 -29.04 7.89
CA ALA A 586 -16.78 -29.42 9.30
C ALA A 586 -16.75 -28.22 10.26
N GLN A 587 -16.61 -27.01 9.72
CA GLN A 587 -16.44 -25.78 10.50
C GLN A 587 -17.59 -24.80 10.30
N VAL A 588 -18.61 -25.15 9.51
CA VAL A 588 -19.79 -24.31 9.27
C VAL A 588 -20.41 -23.90 10.60
N GLY A 589 -20.65 -22.60 10.71
CA GLY A 589 -21.32 -21.96 11.82
C GLY A 589 -20.45 -21.62 13.01
N LYS A 590 -19.15 -21.88 12.93
CA LYS A 590 -18.19 -21.51 13.96
C LYS A 590 -17.66 -20.09 13.77
N THR A 591 -17.22 -19.52 14.89
CA THR A 591 -16.45 -18.29 14.94
C THR A 591 -15.00 -18.62 15.29
N PHE A 592 -14.06 -17.89 14.69
CA PHE A 592 -12.63 -18.03 14.93
C PHE A 592 -12.02 -16.68 15.34
N HIS A 593 -11.29 -16.64 16.46
CA HIS A 593 -10.52 -15.48 16.89
C HIS A 593 -9.09 -15.60 16.34
N LEU A 594 -8.79 -14.79 15.34
CA LEU A 594 -7.44 -14.63 14.80
C LEU A 594 -6.77 -13.44 15.48
N THR A 595 -6.58 -13.60 16.79
CA THR A 595 -5.97 -12.63 17.71
C THR A 595 -4.78 -13.25 18.46
N ASN A 596 -3.90 -12.40 18.96
CA ASN A 596 -2.72 -12.76 19.73
C ASN A 596 -2.77 -12.13 21.12
N SER A 597 -3.62 -12.66 21.99
CA SER A 597 -3.84 -12.18 23.37
C SER A 597 -2.60 -12.24 24.29
N LYS A 598 -1.47 -12.79 23.80
CA LYS A 598 -0.18 -12.90 24.52
C LYS A 598 0.98 -12.34 23.67
N GLY A 599 0.72 -11.30 22.88
CA GLY A 599 1.76 -10.64 22.10
C GLY A 599 2.80 -9.91 22.97
N PRO A 600 3.83 -9.33 22.35
CA PRO A 600 4.90 -8.64 23.07
C PRO A 600 4.41 -7.36 23.75
N LYS A 601 5.03 -6.96 24.85
CA LYS A 601 4.80 -5.63 25.41
C LYS A 601 5.47 -4.56 24.56
N TRP A 602 4.96 -3.33 24.62
CA TRP A 602 5.59 -2.17 23.98
C TRP A 602 7.04 -2.00 24.43
N SER A 603 7.33 -2.23 25.71
CA SER A 603 8.69 -2.27 26.25
C SER A 603 9.58 -3.30 25.55
N ASP A 604 9.08 -4.52 25.30
CA ASP A 604 9.85 -5.57 24.63
C ASP A 604 10.19 -5.15 23.19
N LEU A 605 9.22 -4.55 22.50
CA LEU A 605 9.42 -4.03 21.14
C LEU A 605 10.50 -2.93 21.13
N MET A 606 10.48 -2.01 22.10
CA MET A 606 11.49 -0.95 22.22
C MET A 606 12.88 -1.53 22.53
N ASP A 607 12.97 -2.57 23.35
CA ASP A 607 14.22 -3.28 23.61
C ASP A 607 14.81 -3.89 22.34
N TRP A 608 13.97 -4.50 21.52
CA TRP A 608 14.39 -5.09 20.24
C TRP A 608 14.83 -4.03 19.23
N ILE A 609 14.15 -2.88 19.18
CA ILE A 609 14.56 -1.73 18.35
C ILE A 609 15.90 -1.16 18.80
N ARG A 610 16.14 -1.07 20.11
CA ARG A 610 17.46 -0.66 20.66
C ARG A 610 18.56 -1.65 20.28
N LYS A 611 18.31 -2.96 20.41
CA LYS A 611 19.23 -4.01 19.95
C LYS A 611 19.45 -4.00 18.44
N PHE A 612 18.50 -3.47 17.66
CA PHE A 612 18.64 -3.29 16.22
C PHE A 612 19.59 -2.15 15.84
N GLY A 613 19.77 -1.16 16.72
CA GLY A 613 20.73 -0.07 16.55
C GLY A 613 20.17 1.35 16.65
N TYR A 614 18.87 1.52 16.95
CA TYR A 614 18.30 2.85 17.17
C TYR A 614 18.42 3.28 18.63
N ARG A 615 18.75 4.56 18.86
CA ARG A 615 18.69 5.15 20.19
C ARG A 615 17.27 5.65 20.44
N VAL A 616 16.64 5.11 21.48
CA VAL A 616 15.28 5.46 21.87
C VAL A 616 15.27 5.79 23.36
N GLU A 617 14.90 7.03 23.68
CA GLU A 617 14.71 7.55 25.03
C GLU A 617 13.25 7.37 25.46
N LYS A 618 13.04 6.85 26.67
CA LYS A 618 11.71 6.67 27.25
C LYS A 618 11.28 8.00 27.90
N ILE A 619 10.09 8.49 27.57
CA ILE A 619 9.50 9.70 28.17
C ILE A 619 8.07 9.43 28.64
N ASP A 620 7.54 10.32 29.47
CA ASP A 620 6.16 10.26 29.93
C ASP A 620 5.16 10.24 28.76
N ALA A 621 4.08 9.46 28.90
CA ALA A 621 3.13 9.23 27.81
C ALA A 621 2.40 10.50 27.38
N ASP A 622 1.98 11.35 28.33
CA ASP A 622 1.29 12.60 28.02
C ASP A 622 2.24 13.60 27.37
N GLN A 623 3.49 13.67 27.86
CA GLN A 623 4.53 14.46 27.23
C GLN A 623 4.79 14.02 25.79
N TRP A 624 4.85 12.70 25.55
CA TRP A 624 5.02 12.16 24.20
C TRP A 624 3.83 12.52 23.30
N MET A 625 2.60 12.34 23.78
CA MET A 625 1.39 12.66 23.02
C MET A 625 1.33 14.15 22.65
N HIS A 626 1.62 15.05 23.59
CA HIS A 626 1.71 16.49 23.33
C HIS A 626 2.83 16.86 22.35
N MET A 627 4.00 16.20 22.46
CA MET A 627 5.10 16.40 21.52
C MET A 627 4.70 16.02 20.09
N ILE A 628 4.05 14.88 19.91
CA ILE A 628 3.57 14.44 18.59
C ILE A 628 2.50 15.40 18.07
N ALA A 629 1.48 15.69 18.87
CA ALA A 629 0.34 16.53 18.49
C ALA A 629 0.75 17.94 18.02
N ASN A 630 1.78 18.52 18.65
CA ASN A 630 2.25 19.88 18.35
C ASN A 630 3.42 19.94 17.34
N SER A 631 3.87 18.80 16.82
CA SER A 631 5.00 18.79 15.88
C SER A 631 4.63 19.39 14.51
N SER A 632 5.57 20.12 13.90
CA SER A 632 5.45 20.57 12.51
C SER A 632 6.06 19.58 11.50
N ASP A 633 6.56 18.43 11.95
CA ASP A 633 7.20 17.43 11.10
C ASP A 633 6.17 16.73 10.19
N ALA A 634 6.40 16.81 8.88
CA ALA A 634 5.56 16.17 7.87
C ALA A 634 5.47 14.65 8.06
N ASN A 635 6.51 14.00 8.57
CA ASN A 635 6.52 12.56 8.83
C ASN A 635 5.58 12.13 9.96
N LEU A 636 5.20 13.06 10.84
CA LEU A 636 4.33 12.80 11.99
C LEU A 636 2.85 13.15 11.73
N GLN A 637 2.51 13.73 10.58
CA GLN A 637 1.14 14.17 10.27
C GLN A 637 0.09 13.04 10.36
N ASN A 638 0.47 11.82 9.98
CA ASN A 638 -0.47 10.70 10.00
C ASN A 638 -0.78 10.23 11.42
N ILE A 639 0.24 10.19 12.30
CA ILE A 639 0.06 9.78 13.69
C ILE A 639 -0.58 10.89 14.54
N GLN A 640 -0.34 12.16 14.22
CA GLN A 640 -0.94 13.31 14.90
C GLN A 640 -2.47 13.23 14.97
N LYS A 641 -3.09 12.86 13.86
CA LYS A 641 -4.56 12.71 13.77
C LYS A 641 -5.09 11.63 14.71
N LEU A 642 -4.31 10.58 14.97
CA LEU A 642 -4.68 9.47 15.83
C LEU A 642 -4.41 9.82 17.31
N VAL A 643 -3.24 10.40 17.61
CA VAL A 643 -2.86 10.83 18.97
C VAL A 643 -3.82 11.90 19.51
N ALA A 644 -4.29 12.83 18.68
CA ALA A 644 -5.28 13.82 19.08
C ALA A 644 -6.61 13.21 19.57
N VAL A 645 -6.96 12.01 19.11
CA VAL A 645 -8.14 11.27 19.59
C VAL A 645 -7.83 10.58 20.92
N MET A 646 -6.61 10.09 21.10
CA MET A 646 -6.17 9.33 22.28
C MET A 646 -5.95 10.19 23.53
N ILE A 647 -5.55 11.47 23.37
CA ILE A 647 -5.44 12.44 24.48
C ILE A 647 -6.77 12.58 25.25
N ARG A 648 -7.90 12.22 24.64
CA ARG A 648 -9.24 12.29 25.27
C ARG A 648 -9.70 10.97 25.91
N ASP A 649 -8.92 9.90 25.84
CA ASP A 649 -9.22 8.59 26.42
C ASP A 649 -7.98 7.98 27.11
N GLU A 650 -7.79 8.33 28.38
CA GLU A 650 -6.68 7.86 29.23
C GLU A 650 -6.67 6.32 29.41
N SER A 651 -7.76 5.64 29.04
CA SER A 651 -7.93 4.19 29.22
C SER A 651 -7.41 3.37 28.03
N PHE A 652 -7.08 4.00 26.90
CA PHE A 652 -6.75 3.31 25.65
C PHE A 652 -5.58 2.31 25.76
N PHE A 653 -4.51 2.69 26.48
CA PHE A 653 -3.35 1.82 26.66
C PHE A 653 -3.49 0.82 27.82
N ASN A 654 -4.40 1.09 28.76
CA ASN A 654 -4.49 0.39 30.04
C ASN A 654 -5.64 -0.62 30.11
N THR A 655 -6.61 -0.55 29.19
CA THR A 655 -7.83 -1.39 29.20
C THR A 655 -7.82 -2.34 28.01
N GLN A 656 -7.14 -3.47 28.15
CA GLN A 656 -7.06 -4.46 27.08
C GLN A 656 -7.99 -5.64 27.35
N SER A 657 -8.75 -6.03 26.33
CA SER A 657 -9.51 -7.26 26.36
C SER A 657 -8.59 -8.45 26.06
N THR A 658 -8.75 -9.55 26.78
CA THR A 658 -8.09 -10.82 26.47
C THR A 658 -9.07 -11.76 25.79
N TYR A 659 -8.59 -12.51 24.80
CA TYR A 659 -9.43 -13.42 24.02
C TYR A 659 -8.97 -14.87 24.17
N LEU A 660 -9.93 -15.78 24.33
CA LEU A 660 -9.74 -17.22 24.19
C LEU A 660 -10.00 -17.62 22.73
N ARG A 661 -9.39 -18.72 22.29
CA ARG A 661 -9.32 -19.12 20.88
C ARG A 661 -9.68 -20.59 20.71
N SER A 662 -10.74 -21.06 21.35
CA SER A 662 -11.00 -22.50 21.51
C SER A 662 -11.09 -23.29 20.20
N ASN A 663 -11.90 -22.84 19.24
CA ASN A 663 -12.01 -23.40 17.88
C ASN A 663 -10.74 -23.14 17.07
N THR A 664 -10.14 -21.96 17.17
CA THR A 664 -8.90 -21.62 16.45
C THR A 664 -7.74 -22.52 16.87
N ASP A 665 -7.48 -22.68 18.17
CA ASP A 665 -6.41 -23.51 18.69
C ASP A 665 -6.65 -25.00 18.36
N LYS A 666 -7.91 -25.48 18.42
CA LYS A 666 -8.28 -26.83 17.95
C LYS A 666 -7.95 -27.03 16.47
N PHE A 667 -8.30 -26.07 15.62
CA PHE A 667 -8.02 -26.13 14.19
C PHE A 667 -6.51 -26.08 13.90
N VAL A 668 -5.78 -25.18 14.56
CA VAL A 668 -4.33 -25.05 14.44
C VAL A 668 -3.63 -26.36 14.84
N ALA A 669 -4.03 -26.96 15.97
CA ALA A 669 -3.51 -28.24 16.42
C ALA A 669 -3.80 -29.38 15.44
N ALA A 670 -5.05 -29.49 14.97
CA ALA A 670 -5.45 -30.51 13.98
C ALA A 670 -4.70 -30.37 12.65
N SER A 671 -4.41 -29.13 12.24
CA SER A 671 -3.65 -28.80 11.03
C SER A 671 -2.13 -28.95 11.22
N LYS A 672 -1.65 -29.29 12.42
CA LYS A 672 -0.23 -29.32 12.82
C LYS A 672 0.48 -27.98 12.55
N TRP A 673 -0.25 -26.89 12.69
CA TRP A 673 0.31 -25.55 12.56
C TRP A 673 0.76 -25.04 13.92
N ARG A 674 1.62 -24.02 13.90
CA ARG A 674 1.95 -23.22 15.07
C ARG A 674 1.29 -21.86 14.89
N TYR A 675 0.59 -21.39 15.91
CA TYR A 675 0.11 -20.02 15.93
C TYR A 675 1.35 -19.09 15.96
N PRO A 676 1.44 -18.06 15.08
CA PRO A 676 2.62 -17.21 15.02
C PRO A 676 2.81 -16.41 16.30
N THR A 677 4.05 -16.29 16.75
CA THR A 677 4.45 -15.39 17.83
C THR A 677 5.35 -14.32 17.24
N VAL A 678 4.99 -13.04 17.43
CA VAL A 678 5.89 -11.94 17.05
C VAL A 678 6.98 -11.85 18.11
N ASP A 679 8.20 -12.21 17.73
CA ASP A 679 9.38 -12.22 18.59
C ASP A 679 10.46 -11.27 18.06
N GLU A 680 11.58 -11.18 18.79
CA GLU A 680 12.74 -10.35 18.39
C GLU A 680 13.22 -10.67 16.97
N ARG A 681 13.18 -11.95 16.55
CA ARG A 681 13.66 -12.36 15.23
C ARG A 681 12.73 -11.84 14.14
N THR A 682 11.42 -11.96 14.32
CA THR A 682 10.44 -11.42 13.38
C THR A 682 10.55 -9.90 13.26
N VAL A 683 10.64 -9.19 14.40
CA VAL A 683 10.77 -7.73 14.40
C VAL A 683 12.08 -7.30 13.76
N ARG A 684 13.21 -7.94 14.07
CA ARG A 684 14.51 -7.67 13.44
C ARG A 684 14.43 -7.82 11.92
N HIS A 685 13.80 -8.89 11.44
CA HIS A 685 13.59 -9.12 10.01
C HIS A 685 12.73 -8.01 9.36
N TRP A 686 11.64 -7.61 10.01
CA TRP A 686 10.83 -6.47 9.53
C TRP A 686 11.63 -5.17 9.50
N MET A 687 12.43 -4.89 10.52
CA MET A 687 13.25 -3.66 10.55
C MET A 687 14.28 -3.65 9.42
N GLN A 688 14.91 -4.79 9.12
CA GLN A 688 15.81 -4.92 7.97
C GLN A 688 15.10 -4.58 6.66
N LEU A 689 13.92 -5.16 6.43
CA LEU A 689 13.14 -4.91 5.22
C LEU A 689 12.66 -3.45 5.10
N LEU A 690 12.30 -2.82 6.22
CA LEU A 690 11.92 -1.40 6.22
C LEU A 690 13.12 -0.49 5.91
N VAL A 691 14.32 -0.81 6.42
CA VAL A 691 15.57 -0.12 6.09
C VAL A 691 15.92 -0.30 4.61
N GLU A 692 15.89 -1.54 4.10
CA GLU A 692 16.18 -1.84 2.68
C GLU A 692 15.24 -1.09 1.73
N ARG A 693 13.98 -0.88 2.15
CA ARG A 693 12.97 -0.12 1.39
C ARG A 693 13.01 1.38 1.63
N HIS A 694 13.95 1.86 2.44
CA HIS A 694 14.12 3.28 2.77
C HIS A 694 12.87 3.88 3.41
N VAL A 695 12.10 3.04 4.13
CA VAL A 695 10.89 3.44 4.88
C VAL A 695 11.25 3.99 6.25
N ILE A 696 12.34 3.48 6.82
CA ILE A 696 13.00 4.00 8.02
C ILE A 696 14.48 4.22 7.70
N PRO A 697 15.15 5.21 8.30
CA PRO A 697 16.56 5.46 8.05
C PRO A 697 17.40 4.28 8.52
N SER A 698 18.49 3.92 7.83
CA SER A 698 19.41 2.89 8.35
C SER A 698 19.82 3.25 9.78
N PRO A 699 19.78 2.30 10.73
CA PRO A 699 20.24 2.58 12.08
C PRO A 699 21.67 3.06 11.96
N SER A 700 21.96 4.19 12.62
CA SER A 700 23.35 4.59 12.81
C SER A 700 24.00 3.46 13.59
N VAL A 701 24.76 2.60 12.92
CA VAL A 701 25.64 1.62 13.57
C VAL A 701 26.73 2.43 14.23
N SER A 702 26.37 3.10 15.33
CA SER A 702 27.33 3.65 16.26
C SER A 702 27.87 2.42 16.98
N ILE A 703 29.04 1.93 16.54
CA ILE A 703 29.92 1.09 17.36
C ILE A 703 30.44 1.89 18.60
N GLY A 704 29.77 2.99 18.96
CA GLY A 704 30.28 4.00 19.86
C GLY A 704 31.49 4.71 19.26
N THR A 705 31.92 5.74 19.96
CA THR A 705 33.22 6.40 19.83
C THR A 705 34.37 5.47 20.28
N ALA A 706 34.35 4.19 19.88
CA ALA A 706 35.25 3.15 20.36
C ALA A 706 36.73 3.41 19.99
N MET A 707 36.97 4.26 18.97
CA MET A 707 38.30 4.60 18.49
C MET A 707 38.71 6.04 18.82
N VAL A 708 37.99 6.72 19.71
CA VAL A 708 38.38 8.06 20.16
C VAL A 708 39.79 8.03 20.74
N ASP A 709 40.57 9.04 20.36
CA ASP A 709 42.00 9.21 20.62
C ASP A 709 42.94 8.20 19.95
N LYS A 710 42.44 7.16 19.27
CA LYS A 710 43.33 6.24 18.54
C LYS A 710 43.86 6.87 17.26
N VAL A 711 45.16 6.69 17.02
CA VAL A 711 45.83 7.13 15.79
C VAL A 711 45.96 5.94 14.84
N VAL A 712 45.30 6.03 13.68
CA VAL A 712 45.21 4.96 12.70
C VAL A 712 45.90 5.38 11.41
N VAL A 713 46.91 4.62 10.99
CA VAL A 713 47.57 4.77 9.69
C VAL A 713 46.90 3.85 8.68
N ILE A 714 46.39 4.41 7.57
CA ILE A 714 45.64 3.65 6.55
C ILE A 714 46.37 3.78 5.22
N THR A 715 46.89 2.67 4.71
CA THR A 715 47.59 2.64 3.41
C THR A 715 46.61 2.37 2.28
N GLY A 716 46.85 2.94 1.09
CA GLY A 716 45.92 2.82 -0.03
C GLY A 716 44.61 3.61 0.17
N ALA A 717 44.63 4.63 1.02
CA ALA A 717 43.43 5.35 1.45
C ALA A 717 42.77 6.24 0.38
N SER A 718 43.33 6.38 -0.83
CA SER A 718 42.88 7.36 -1.82
C SER A 718 41.48 7.11 -2.39
N GLU A 719 41.03 5.85 -2.46
CA GLU A 719 39.75 5.45 -3.07
C GLU A 719 39.36 4.02 -2.65
N GLY A 720 38.18 3.56 -3.10
CA GLY A 720 37.69 2.20 -2.88
C GLY A 720 37.64 1.81 -1.40
N ILE A 721 38.10 0.59 -1.10
CA ILE A 721 38.11 0.03 0.26
C ILE A 721 38.87 0.94 1.24
N GLY A 722 40.07 1.43 0.86
CA GLY A 722 40.89 2.25 1.74
C GLY A 722 40.23 3.57 2.14
N ALA A 723 39.53 4.23 1.19
CA ALA A 723 38.78 5.44 1.47
C ALA A 723 37.55 5.18 2.35
N ALA A 724 36.86 4.06 2.14
CA ALA A 724 35.71 3.67 2.95
C ALA A 724 36.12 3.34 4.40
N ILE A 725 37.23 2.61 4.60
CA ILE A 725 37.82 2.37 5.92
C ILE A 725 38.15 3.71 6.60
N ALA A 726 38.81 4.62 5.89
CA ALA A 726 39.15 5.94 6.43
C ALA A 726 37.92 6.72 6.89
N ARG A 727 36.86 6.73 6.07
CA ARG A 727 35.59 7.36 6.44
C ARG A 727 34.98 6.74 7.69
N ILE A 728 34.83 5.42 7.72
CA ILE A 728 34.17 4.75 8.84
C ILE A 728 34.96 4.91 10.14
N LEU A 729 36.29 4.75 10.10
CA LEU A 729 37.11 4.92 11.30
C LEU A 729 37.14 6.37 11.80
N ALA A 730 37.17 7.36 10.90
CA ALA A 730 37.18 8.77 11.26
C ALA A 730 35.82 9.28 11.76
N VAL A 731 34.75 8.96 11.04
CA VAL A 731 33.40 9.52 11.24
C VAL A 731 32.58 8.66 12.20
N GLU A 732 32.51 7.35 11.98
CA GLU A 732 31.72 6.45 12.84
C GLU A 732 32.51 6.04 14.10
N GLY A 733 33.83 5.81 13.97
CA GLY A 733 34.71 5.40 15.07
C GLY A 733 35.32 6.53 15.90
N GLY A 734 35.44 7.75 15.35
CA GLY A 734 36.04 8.91 16.01
C GLY A 734 37.58 8.90 16.06
N ALA A 735 38.25 8.11 15.22
CA ALA A 735 39.71 8.00 15.20
C ALA A 735 40.41 9.22 14.58
N ARG A 736 41.69 9.41 14.94
CA ARG A 736 42.62 10.28 14.21
C ARG A 736 43.24 9.47 13.07
N VAL A 737 43.00 9.85 11.82
CA VAL A 737 43.35 9.06 10.64
C VAL A 737 44.49 9.68 9.85
N VAL A 738 45.49 8.86 9.52
CA VAL A 738 46.57 9.20 8.60
C VAL A 738 46.29 8.51 7.27
N LEU A 739 46.06 9.30 6.23
CA LEU A 739 45.68 8.83 4.90
C LEU A 739 46.95 8.70 4.04
N ALA A 740 47.45 7.49 3.84
CA ALA A 740 48.68 7.24 3.09
C ALA A 740 48.40 6.62 1.70
N ALA A 741 48.69 7.36 0.63
CA ALA A 741 48.56 6.86 -0.74
C ALA A 741 49.41 7.67 -1.74
N ARG A 742 49.56 7.18 -2.97
CA ARG A 742 50.39 7.85 -4.01
C ARG A 742 49.71 9.09 -4.59
N GLN A 743 48.38 9.09 -4.70
CA GLN A 743 47.59 10.12 -5.39
C GLN A 743 47.22 11.25 -4.43
N GLU A 744 48.08 12.26 -4.33
CA GLU A 744 47.93 13.38 -3.40
C GLU A 744 46.61 14.16 -3.59
N ASP A 745 46.17 14.38 -4.83
CA ASP A 745 44.91 15.08 -5.12
C ASP A 745 43.68 14.32 -4.60
N LYS A 746 43.70 12.98 -4.69
CA LYS A 746 42.62 12.14 -4.17
C LYS A 746 42.61 12.16 -2.64
N LEU A 747 43.77 12.16 -2.00
CA LEU A 747 43.89 12.30 -0.54
C LEU A 747 43.34 13.64 -0.05
N LYS A 748 43.66 14.75 -0.72
CA LYS A 748 43.12 16.07 -0.39
C LYS A 748 41.60 16.13 -0.54
N LYS A 749 41.05 15.51 -1.60
CA LYS A 749 39.60 15.40 -1.79
C LYS A 749 38.93 14.56 -0.70
N LEU A 750 39.52 13.42 -0.35
CA LEU A 750 39.01 12.58 0.73
C LEU A 750 39.04 13.33 2.07
N ALA A 751 40.15 14.00 2.42
CA ALA A 751 40.25 14.79 3.64
C ALA A 751 39.14 15.84 3.76
N LYS A 752 38.86 16.59 2.69
CA LYS A 752 37.73 17.54 2.66
C LYS A 752 36.37 16.86 2.84
N ARG A 753 36.18 15.67 2.27
CA ARG A 753 34.95 14.89 2.45
C ARG A 753 34.79 14.42 3.89
N LEU A 754 35.86 13.94 4.53
CA LEU A 754 35.83 13.55 5.94
C LEU A 754 35.49 14.74 6.85
N GLN A 755 36.01 15.94 6.55
CA GLN A 755 35.64 17.16 7.25
C GLN A 755 34.15 17.49 7.10
N ALA A 756 33.62 17.41 5.88
CA ALA A 756 32.20 17.63 5.61
C ALA A 756 31.31 16.59 6.30
N ASP A 757 31.79 15.35 6.44
CA ASP A 757 31.11 14.26 7.15
C ASP A 757 31.25 14.37 8.69
N GLY A 758 31.85 15.44 9.22
CA GLY A 758 31.89 15.76 10.65
C GLY A 758 33.18 15.38 11.39
N CYS A 759 34.23 14.92 10.69
CA CYS A 759 35.53 14.67 11.31
C CYS A 759 36.34 15.97 11.48
N PRO A 760 36.87 16.28 12.67
CA PRO A 760 37.70 17.48 12.86
C PRO A 760 38.92 17.49 11.94
N GLU A 761 39.25 18.63 11.34
CA GLU A 761 40.43 18.77 10.48
C GLU A 761 41.72 18.37 11.20
N THR A 762 41.82 18.67 12.50
CA THR A 762 42.96 18.29 13.35
C THR A 762 43.14 16.78 13.46
N ASN A 763 42.13 15.97 13.15
CA ASN A 763 42.18 14.51 13.22
C ASN A 763 42.54 13.85 11.89
N ILE A 764 42.82 14.62 10.84
CA ILE A 764 43.07 14.09 9.49
C ILE A 764 44.46 14.50 9.02
N LEU A 765 45.30 13.51 8.66
CA LEU A 765 46.65 13.76 8.15
C LEU A 765 46.86 13.06 6.79
N PRO A 766 46.68 13.76 5.65
CA PRO A 766 46.96 13.19 4.34
C PRO A 766 48.47 13.22 4.03
N LEU A 767 49.05 12.07 3.69
CA LEU A 767 50.48 11.93 3.35
C LEU A 767 50.66 11.17 2.03
N ARG A 768 51.45 11.73 1.12
CA ARG A 768 51.87 11.00 -0.08
C ARG A 768 52.81 9.87 0.31
N CYS A 769 52.48 8.65 -0.09
CA CYS A 769 53.28 7.47 0.20
C CYS A 769 53.18 6.43 -0.91
N ASP A 770 54.33 6.01 -1.47
CA ASP A 770 54.45 4.74 -2.19
C ASP A 770 54.99 3.67 -1.22
N VAL A 771 54.14 2.73 -0.83
CA VAL A 771 54.49 1.69 0.17
C VAL A 771 55.69 0.84 -0.24
N THR A 772 56.02 0.79 -1.54
CA THR A 772 57.19 0.05 -2.05
C THR A 772 58.51 0.81 -1.82
N LYS A 773 58.47 2.05 -1.34
CA LYS A 773 59.65 2.88 -1.06
C LYS A 773 59.80 3.09 0.44
N GLU A 774 60.88 2.56 1.02
CA GLU A 774 61.13 2.69 2.45
C GLU A 774 61.19 4.13 2.95
N GLU A 775 61.74 5.04 2.17
CA GLU A 775 61.86 6.46 2.55
C GLU A 775 60.47 7.10 2.73
N ASP A 776 59.52 6.80 1.85
CA ASP A 776 58.14 7.28 1.94
C ASP A 776 57.43 6.71 3.16
N VAL A 777 57.62 5.41 3.41
CA VAL A 777 57.06 4.71 4.57
C VAL A 777 57.61 5.28 5.89
N LYS A 778 58.93 5.50 5.98
CA LYS A 778 59.59 6.13 7.13
C LYS A 778 59.05 7.54 7.35
N LYS A 779 58.86 8.33 6.28
CA LYS A 779 58.23 9.67 6.37
C LYS A 779 56.81 9.60 6.93
N VAL A 780 55.99 8.62 6.53
CA VAL A 780 54.64 8.45 7.10
C VAL A 780 54.70 8.27 8.61
N VAL A 781 55.58 7.40 9.09
CA VAL A 781 55.74 7.14 10.53
C VAL A 781 56.23 8.38 11.27
N THR A 782 57.31 9.02 10.79
CA THR A 782 57.86 10.23 11.41
C THR A 782 56.83 11.34 11.49
N ARG A 783 56.14 11.67 10.38
CA ARG A 783 55.11 12.71 10.34
C ARG A 783 53.91 12.40 11.22
N THR A 784 53.54 11.13 11.34
CA THR A 784 52.46 10.71 12.22
C THR A 784 52.82 10.93 13.69
N ILE A 785 54.05 10.61 14.07
CA ILE A 785 54.54 10.81 15.44
C ILE A 785 54.70 12.30 15.73
N GLU A 786 55.22 13.10 14.79
CA GLU A 786 55.30 14.57 14.93
C GLU A 786 53.93 15.20 15.19
N GLN A 787 52.89 14.75 14.45
CA GLN A 787 51.55 15.34 14.53
C GLN A 787 50.73 14.82 15.71
N PHE A 788 50.77 13.51 15.97
CA PHE A 788 49.85 12.85 16.90
C PHE A 788 50.54 12.19 18.10
N GLY A 789 51.88 12.20 18.15
CA GLY A 789 52.68 11.66 19.24
C GLY A 789 52.77 10.13 19.27
N ARG A 790 51.94 9.41 18.51
CA ARG A 790 51.85 7.95 18.57
C ARG A 790 51.21 7.32 17.34
N ILE A 791 51.36 6.00 17.21
CA ILE A 791 50.63 5.15 16.26
C ILE A 791 50.00 4.01 17.04
N ASP A 792 48.68 3.87 16.99
CA ASP A 792 47.96 2.81 17.71
C ASP A 792 47.53 1.67 16.78
N VAL A 793 47.21 2.00 15.53
CA VAL A 793 46.72 1.03 14.53
C VAL A 793 47.39 1.26 13.18
N LEU A 794 47.78 0.17 12.53
CA LEU A 794 48.15 0.15 11.11
C LEU A 794 47.11 -0.67 10.34
N VAL A 795 46.45 -0.06 9.35
CA VAL A 795 45.59 -0.74 8.39
C VAL A 795 46.29 -0.80 7.03
N ASN A 796 46.77 -1.99 6.67
CA ASN A 796 47.39 -2.27 5.38
C ASN A 796 46.31 -2.59 4.35
N CYS A 797 45.91 -1.58 3.57
CA CYS A 797 44.95 -1.70 2.48
C CYS A 797 45.55 -1.33 1.11
N ALA A 798 46.80 -0.86 1.05
CA ALA A 798 47.49 -0.67 -0.22
C ALA A 798 47.59 -1.99 -0.97
N GLY A 799 47.04 -2.04 -2.18
CA GLY A 799 47.07 -3.23 -3.00
C GLY A 799 46.79 -2.93 -4.47
N CYS A 800 47.20 -3.85 -5.33
CA CYS A 800 46.74 -3.92 -6.70
C CYS A 800 46.37 -5.36 -7.08
N MET A 801 45.43 -5.45 -8.01
CA MET A 801 44.93 -6.70 -8.57
C MET A 801 44.95 -6.54 -10.09
N TYR A 802 45.48 -7.53 -10.78
CA TYR A 802 45.39 -7.62 -12.23
C TYR A 802 44.96 -9.03 -12.59
N TYR A 803 43.95 -9.14 -13.46
CA TYR A 803 43.71 -10.39 -14.18
C TYR A 803 44.90 -10.63 -15.10
N CYS A 804 45.59 -11.76 -14.93
CA CYS A 804 46.72 -12.17 -15.74
C CYS A 804 46.77 -13.70 -15.84
N MET A 805 46.81 -14.24 -17.05
CA MET A 805 47.04 -15.66 -17.25
C MET A 805 48.53 -16.01 -17.13
N MET A 806 48.85 -17.04 -16.33
CA MET A 806 50.24 -17.51 -16.15
C MET A 806 50.92 -17.92 -17.46
N LYS A 807 50.14 -18.42 -18.43
CA LYS A 807 50.63 -18.81 -19.76
C LYS A 807 51.21 -17.65 -20.58
N ASN A 808 50.89 -16.39 -20.21
CA ASN A 808 51.33 -15.20 -20.92
C ASN A 808 52.78 -14.80 -20.59
N GLY A 809 53.47 -15.57 -19.73
CA GLY A 809 54.84 -15.30 -19.34
C GLY A 809 54.97 -14.16 -18.32
N ILE A 810 56.20 -13.80 -17.97
CA ILE A 810 56.48 -12.78 -16.95
C ILE A 810 56.03 -11.40 -17.47
N THR A 811 55.12 -10.75 -16.72
CA THR A 811 54.61 -9.41 -17.03
C THR A 811 55.02 -8.39 -15.96
N ALA A 812 54.94 -7.10 -16.30
CA ALA A 812 55.23 -6.02 -15.33
C ALA A 812 54.19 -6.00 -14.19
N GLU A 813 52.95 -6.41 -14.49
CA GLU A 813 51.82 -6.53 -13.58
C GLU A 813 52.07 -7.58 -12.50
N TRP A 814 52.75 -8.68 -12.81
CA TRP A 814 53.11 -9.70 -11.81
C TRP A 814 54.05 -9.11 -10.76
N LYS A 815 55.14 -8.48 -11.23
CA LYS A 815 56.11 -7.83 -10.35
C LYS A 815 55.44 -6.73 -9.52
N ARG A 816 54.58 -5.91 -10.15
CA ARG A 816 53.88 -4.84 -9.44
C ARG A 816 52.96 -5.37 -8.33
N GLN A 817 52.26 -6.48 -8.54
CA GLN A 817 51.42 -7.10 -7.51
C GLN A 817 52.25 -7.57 -6.32
N ILE A 818 53.37 -8.23 -6.56
CA ILE A 818 54.28 -8.68 -5.51
C ILE A 818 54.89 -7.49 -4.75
N ASP A 819 55.39 -6.48 -5.49
CA ASP A 819 55.99 -5.28 -4.90
C ASP A 819 54.98 -4.53 -4.00
N VAL A 820 53.75 -4.32 -4.47
CA VAL A 820 52.77 -3.56 -3.69
C VAL A 820 52.14 -4.40 -2.57
N ASN A 821 51.64 -5.59 -2.90
CA ASN A 821 50.86 -6.39 -1.94
C ASN A 821 51.78 -7.01 -0.88
N CYS A 822 52.97 -7.48 -1.26
CA CYS A 822 53.92 -8.15 -0.36
C CYS A 822 54.94 -7.17 0.22
N HIS A 823 55.83 -6.62 -0.62
CA HIS A 823 56.89 -5.74 -0.12
C HIS A 823 56.33 -4.47 0.53
N GLY A 824 55.29 -3.87 -0.05
CA GLY A 824 54.63 -2.71 0.52
C GLY A 824 54.07 -2.95 1.93
N THR A 825 53.42 -4.09 2.13
CA THR A 825 52.90 -4.48 3.45
C THR A 825 54.04 -4.72 4.45
N MET A 826 55.09 -5.44 4.05
CA MET A 826 56.27 -5.68 4.90
C MET A 826 56.96 -4.38 5.31
N ASN A 827 57.15 -3.44 4.38
CA ASN A 827 57.77 -2.15 4.67
C ASN A 827 56.98 -1.37 5.72
N MET A 828 55.66 -1.28 5.56
CA MET A 828 54.78 -0.56 6.49
C MET A 828 54.76 -1.21 7.87
N ILE A 829 54.68 -2.55 7.94
CA ILE A 829 54.79 -3.28 9.20
C ILE A 829 56.14 -2.99 9.85
N GLY A 830 57.25 -3.19 9.13
CA GLY A 830 58.60 -3.00 9.66
C GLY A 830 58.88 -1.57 10.15
N ALA A 831 58.26 -0.56 9.56
CA ALA A 831 58.42 0.83 10.01
C ALA A 831 57.59 1.18 11.25
N VAL A 832 56.39 0.62 11.40
CA VAL A 832 55.51 0.88 12.54
C VAL A 832 55.85 0.01 13.75
N LEU A 833 56.32 -1.22 13.52
CA LEU A 833 56.53 -2.23 14.56
C LEU A 833 57.43 -1.77 15.71
N PRO A 834 58.60 -1.14 15.49
CA PRO A 834 59.47 -0.70 16.59
C PRO A 834 58.75 0.23 17.57
N HIS A 835 57.90 1.13 17.07
CA HIS A 835 57.13 2.07 17.89
C HIS A 835 56.02 1.38 18.69
N MET A 836 55.37 0.36 18.12
CA MET A 836 54.36 -0.43 18.84
C MET A 836 55.00 -1.33 19.91
N ILE A 837 56.17 -1.91 19.62
CA ILE A 837 56.94 -2.74 20.55
C ILE A 837 57.39 -1.93 21.75
N GLU A 838 57.97 -0.74 21.52
CA GLU A 838 58.40 0.17 22.60
C GLU A 838 57.25 0.50 23.55
N ARG A 839 56.04 0.72 22.99
CA ARG A 839 54.83 1.01 23.77
C ARG A 839 54.14 -0.22 24.35
N ARG A 840 54.55 -1.42 23.95
CA ARG A 840 53.86 -2.70 24.21
C ARG A 840 52.36 -2.65 23.94
N GLN A 841 51.98 -1.96 22.87
CA GLN A 841 50.59 -1.78 22.47
C GLN A 841 50.51 -1.45 20.99
N GLY A 842 49.63 -2.15 20.28
CA GLY A 842 49.34 -1.85 18.88
C GLY A 842 48.34 -2.82 18.26
N HIS A 843 47.82 -2.46 17.10
CA HIS A 843 47.00 -3.35 16.28
C HIS A 843 47.39 -3.22 14.81
N ILE A 844 47.85 -4.32 14.21
CA ILE A 844 48.14 -4.41 12.79
C ILE A 844 46.98 -5.16 12.12
N LEU A 845 46.38 -4.55 11.12
CA LEU A 845 45.27 -5.10 10.36
C LEU A 845 45.62 -5.14 8.88
N ASN A 846 45.56 -6.33 8.28
CA ASN A 846 45.88 -6.53 6.87
C ASN A 846 44.61 -6.86 6.08
N ILE A 847 44.35 -6.11 5.01
CA ILE A 847 43.28 -6.42 4.06
C ILE A 847 43.82 -7.45 3.05
N THR A 848 43.37 -8.70 3.18
CA THR A 848 43.72 -9.79 2.27
C THR A 848 42.62 -9.97 1.21
N SER A 849 42.18 -11.19 0.93
CA SER A 849 41.10 -11.55 0.01
C SER A 849 40.76 -13.01 0.22
N ASP A 850 39.51 -13.40 0.00
CA ASP A 850 39.11 -14.81 -0.18
C ASP A 850 39.95 -15.56 -1.25
N ALA A 851 40.42 -14.85 -2.27
CA ALA A 851 41.36 -15.34 -3.28
C ALA A 851 42.67 -15.87 -2.69
N GLY A 852 43.07 -15.39 -1.51
CA GLY A 852 44.21 -15.94 -0.77
C GLY A 852 43.97 -17.37 -0.28
N LYS A 853 42.73 -17.76 0.02
CA LYS A 853 42.38 -19.08 0.55
C LYS A 853 42.14 -20.13 -0.52
N ARG A 854 41.41 -19.75 -1.58
CA ARG A 854 40.90 -20.71 -2.58
C ARG A 854 41.68 -20.72 -3.87
N GLY A 855 42.31 -19.59 -4.22
CA GLY A 855 42.98 -19.38 -5.50
C GLY A 855 42.01 -19.35 -6.67
N PHE A 856 42.13 -18.34 -7.53
CA PHE A 856 41.26 -18.21 -8.71
C PHE A 856 42.06 -18.21 -10.01
N ALA A 857 41.50 -18.86 -11.03
CA ALA A 857 42.04 -18.79 -12.39
C ALA A 857 42.02 -17.34 -12.90
N GLY A 858 43.07 -16.95 -13.63
CA GLY A 858 43.26 -15.55 -14.04
C GLY A 858 43.76 -14.62 -12.93
N LEU A 859 43.81 -15.05 -11.66
CA LEU A 859 44.27 -14.27 -10.52
C LEU A 859 45.42 -14.95 -9.76
N ALA A 860 46.23 -15.77 -10.42
CA ALA A 860 47.25 -16.61 -9.76
C ALA A 860 48.24 -15.79 -8.91
N VAL A 861 48.81 -14.71 -9.46
CA VAL A 861 49.75 -13.84 -8.73
C VAL A 861 49.07 -13.06 -7.62
N TYR A 862 47.85 -12.57 -7.86
CA TYR A 862 47.05 -11.90 -6.83
C TYR A 862 46.76 -12.83 -5.65
N SER A 863 46.21 -14.01 -5.94
CA SER A 863 45.90 -15.08 -4.97
C SER A 863 47.14 -15.45 -4.17
N GLY A 864 48.27 -15.72 -4.85
CA GLY A 864 49.54 -16.02 -4.20
C GLY A 864 50.06 -14.89 -3.31
N SER A 865 49.92 -13.63 -3.76
CA SER A 865 50.32 -12.47 -2.94
C SER A 865 49.47 -12.33 -1.69
N LYS A 866 48.16 -12.60 -1.75
CA LYS A 866 47.28 -12.56 -0.57
C LYS A 866 47.52 -13.72 0.37
N PHE A 867 47.77 -14.92 -0.16
CA PHE A 867 48.19 -16.09 0.63
C PHE A 867 49.51 -15.84 1.38
N PHE A 868 50.48 -15.19 0.74
CA PHE A 868 51.73 -14.78 1.38
C PHE A 868 51.47 -13.90 2.62
N ILE A 869 50.56 -12.92 2.51
CA ILE A 869 50.21 -12.02 3.62
C ILE A 869 49.53 -12.79 4.76
N GLU A 870 48.69 -13.77 4.44
CA GLU A 870 48.06 -14.61 5.45
C GLU A 870 49.09 -15.42 6.24
N GLY A 871 49.99 -16.13 5.55
CA GLY A 871 51.05 -16.91 6.18
C GLY A 871 51.98 -16.04 7.04
N MET A 872 52.41 -14.90 6.50
CA MET A 872 53.24 -13.92 7.23
C MET A 872 52.52 -13.39 8.48
N THR A 873 51.23 -13.07 8.38
CA THR A 873 50.44 -12.54 9.50
C THR A 873 50.26 -13.57 10.60
N GLN A 874 50.09 -14.86 10.26
CA GLN A 874 49.98 -15.93 11.25
C GLN A 874 51.26 -16.06 12.07
N ALA A 875 52.43 -16.01 11.43
CA ALA A 875 53.72 -16.00 12.12
C ALA A 875 53.91 -14.73 12.96
N LEU A 876 53.68 -13.56 12.37
CA LEU A 876 53.80 -12.27 13.04
C LEU A 876 52.93 -12.20 14.30
N ARG A 877 51.71 -12.76 14.26
CA ARG A 877 50.84 -12.79 15.44
C ARG A 877 51.50 -13.50 16.62
N GLN A 878 52.17 -14.62 16.39
CA GLN A 878 52.85 -15.38 17.45
C GLN A 878 54.02 -14.60 18.05
N GLU A 879 54.81 -13.94 17.21
CA GLU A 879 55.93 -13.08 17.64
C GLU A 879 55.43 -11.89 18.46
N MET A 880 54.27 -11.33 18.10
CA MET A 880 53.81 -10.05 18.63
C MET A 880 52.96 -10.14 19.91
N VAL A 881 52.50 -11.35 20.29
CA VAL A 881 51.67 -11.55 21.50
C VAL A 881 52.38 -11.05 22.77
N GLU A 882 53.68 -11.33 22.93
CA GLU A 882 54.43 -10.92 24.14
C GLU A 882 54.58 -9.39 24.29
N PHE A 883 54.40 -8.66 23.20
CA PHE A 883 54.42 -7.21 23.16
C PHE A 883 53.03 -6.59 23.23
N GLY A 884 51.96 -7.37 23.44
CA GLY A 884 50.60 -6.86 23.53
C GLY A 884 50.08 -6.28 22.20
N ILE A 885 50.65 -6.69 21.08
CA ILE A 885 50.28 -6.22 19.74
C ILE A 885 49.35 -7.25 19.09
N ARG A 886 48.17 -6.79 18.66
CA ARG A 886 47.19 -7.63 17.96
C ARG A 886 47.45 -7.62 16.46
N VAL A 887 47.22 -8.76 15.80
CA VAL A 887 47.36 -8.88 14.34
C VAL A 887 46.14 -9.57 13.73
N THR A 888 45.44 -8.87 12.84
CA THR A 888 44.16 -9.30 12.24
C THR A 888 44.23 -9.31 10.71
N ASN A 889 43.66 -10.35 10.10
CA ASN A 889 43.36 -10.36 8.66
C ASN A 889 41.88 -10.15 8.42
N ILE A 890 41.54 -9.29 7.47
CA ILE A 890 40.18 -9.20 6.92
C ILE A 890 40.24 -9.66 5.47
N GLN A 891 39.39 -10.63 5.12
CA GLN A 891 39.31 -11.32 3.85
C GLN A 891 37.97 -10.97 3.18
N PRO A 892 37.87 -9.88 2.40
CA PRO A 892 36.67 -9.62 1.62
C PRO A 892 36.58 -10.60 0.45
N GLY A 893 35.35 -11.02 0.12
CA GLY A 893 35.00 -11.55 -1.20
C GLY A 893 34.84 -10.43 -2.25
N ASP A 894 33.92 -10.59 -3.19
CA ASP A 894 33.66 -9.58 -4.23
C ASP A 894 33.20 -8.24 -3.62
N VAL A 895 33.96 -7.18 -3.88
CA VAL A 895 33.64 -5.80 -3.45
C VAL A 895 33.49 -4.89 -4.67
N ALA A 896 32.45 -4.04 -4.67
CA ALA A 896 32.20 -3.04 -5.70
C ALA A 896 33.33 -1.99 -5.78
N THR A 897 34.38 -2.29 -6.55
CA THR A 897 35.54 -1.43 -6.74
C THR A 897 36.01 -1.40 -8.19
N GLU A 898 36.67 -0.32 -8.59
CA GLU A 898 37.25 -0.16 -9.94
C GLU A 898 38.56 -0.96 -10.15
N LEU A 899 38.89 -1.92 -9.26
CA LEU A 899 40.16 -2.67 -9.31
C LEU A 899 40.25 -3.55 -10.56
N ALA A 900 39.15 -4.21 -10.95
CA ALA A 900 39.10 -5.08 -12.14
C ALA A 900 39.41 -4.34 -13.45
N ALA A 901 39.00 -3.07 -13.54
CA ALA A 901 39.16 -2.22 -14.73
C ALA A 901 40.63 -1.90 -15.08
N ARG A 902 41.58 -2.19 -14.19
CA ARG A 902 43.02 -1.90 -14.39
C ARG A 902 43.77 -3.01 -15.10
N SER A 903 43.09 -4.12 -15.42
CA SER A 903 43.70 -5.30 -16.04
C SER A 903 43.89 -5.10 -17.54
N THR A 904 45.11 -5.36 -18.01
CA THR A 904 45.53 -5.25 -19.43
C THR A 904 45.34 -6.56 -20.21
N ASP A 905 45.19 -7.70 -19.51
CA ASP A 905 44.93 -9.01 -20.10
C ASP A 905 43.44 -9.19 -20.40
N GLU A 906 43.04 -8.84 -21.63
CA GLU A 906 41.64 -8.91 -22.08
C GLU A 906 41.08 -10.33 -22.06
N GLU A 907 41.90 -11.35 -22.35
CA GLU A 907 41.47 -12.76 -22.32
C GLU A 907 41.13 -13.19 -20.89
N ALA A 908 42.04 -12.90 -19.95
CA ALA A 908 41.82 -13.23 -18.53
C ALA A 908 40.57 -12.53 -18.00
N ARG A 909 40.39 -11.25 -18.33
CA ARG A 909 39.23 -10.46 -17.92
C ARG A 909 37.94 -11.01 -18.53
N ALA A 910 37.88 -11.22 -19.85
CA ALA A 910 36.68 -11.73 -20.50
C ALA A 910 36.24 -13.11 -19.97
N LYS A 911 37.20 -13.93 -19.55
CA LYS A 911 36.95 -15.31 -19.11
C LYS A 911 36.65 -15.44 -17.62
N PHE A 912 37.23 -14.60 -16.77
CA PHE A 912 37.19 -14.78 -15.32
C PHE A 912 36.67 -13.56 -14.53
N ASP A 913 36.34 -12.45 -15.19
CA ASP A 913 35.68 -11.32 -14.54
C ASP A 913 34.19 -11.64 -14.29
N GLY A 914 33.89 -12.06 -13.07
CA GLY A 914 32.55 -12.41 -12.59
C GLY A 914 31.69 -11.21 -12.19
N SER A 915 32.17 -9.96 -12.35
CA SER A 915 31.47 -8.76 -11.88
C SER A 915 30.08 -8.55 -12.51
N ASN A 916 29.75 -9.24 -13.61
CA ASN A 916 28.45 -9.20 -14.28
C ASN A 916 27.51 -10.39 -13.96
N ALA A 917 27.89 -11.30 -13.05
CA ALA A 917 27.14 -12.54 -12.80
C ALA A 917 25.82 -12.37 -12.01
N GLY A 918 25.45 -11.14 -11.64
CA GLY A 918 24.15 -10.82 -11.05
C GLY A 918 23.97 -11.25 -9.59
N HIS A 919 25.03 -11.72 -8.92
CA HIS A 919 25.03 -11.94 -7.48
C HIS A 919 25.25 -10.64 -6.71
N ARG A 920 24.79 -10.61 -5.45
CA ARG A 920 25.01 -9.48 -4.54
C ARG A 920 26.51 -9.37 -4.26
N ILE A 921 27.09 -8.18 -4.43
CA ILE A 921 28.49 -7.85 -4.11
C ILE A 921 28.54 -7.00 -2.84
N LEU A 922 29.69 -6.97 -2.16
CA LEU A 922 29.90 -6.13 -0.97
C LEU A 922 30.14 -4.67 -1.36
N ASP A 923 29.62 -3.74 -0.56
CA ASP A 923 30.02 -2.34 -0.67
C ASP A 923 31.37 -2.12 0.04
N PRO A 924 32.23 -1.19 -0.41
CA PRO A 924 33.45 -0.84 0.30
C PRO A 924 33.22 -0.45 1.78
N GLU A 925 32.05 0.10 2.09
CA GLU A 925 31.66 0.42 3.46
C GLU A 925 31.44 -0.81 4.34
N ASP A 926 31.01 -1.94 3.79
CA ASP A 926 30.87 -3.19 4.56
C ASP A 926 32.23 -3.64 5.10
N VAL A 927 33.27 -3.57 4.26
CA VAL A 927 34.65 -3.84 4.67
C VAL A 927 35.11 -2.86 5.75
N GLY A 928 34.80 -1.57 5.60
CA GLY A 928 35.14 -0.57 6.61
C GLY A 928 34.46 -0.80 7.96
N ARG A 929 33.21 -1.25 7.98
CA ARG A 929 32.48 -1.59 9.22
C ARG A 929 33.04 -2.83 9.88
N SER A 930 33.46 -3.82 9.09
CA SER A 930 34.18 -4.98 9.59
C SER A 930 35.54 -4.63 10.19
N VAL A 931 36.28 -3.66 9.61
CA VAL A 931 37.50 -3.11 10.20
C VAL A 931 37.19 -2.45 11.54
N LEU A 932 36.18 -1.57 11.60
CA LEU A 932 35.78 -0.90 12.85
C LEU A 932 35.39 -1.92 13.92
N PHE A 933 34.60 -2.93 13.56
CA PHE A 933 34.23 -4.03 14.46
C PHE A 933 35.45 -4.77 15.00
N ALA A 934 36.43 -5.13 14.14
CA ALA A 934 37.62 -5.84 14.58
C ALA A 934 38.50 -4.99 15.52
N LEU A 935 38.61 -3.69 15.26
CA LEU A 935 39.39 -2.78 16.08
C LEU A 935 38.69 -2.45 17.41
N SER A 936 37.36 -2.39 17.43
CA SER A 936 36.55 -2.05 18.61
C SER A 936 36.43 -3.18 19.63
N GLN A 937 36.92 -4.39 19.32
CA GLN A 937 36.86 -5.49 20.26
C GLN A 937 37.69 -5.21 21.52
N PRO A 938 37.20 -5.61 22.70
CA PRO A 938 37.90 -5.36 23.97
C PRO A 938 39.28 -6.05 23.98
N PRO A 939 40.23 -5.58 24.82
CA PRO A 939 41.63 -6.04 24.76
C PRO A 939 41.83 -7.55 24.93
N HIS A 940 40.91 -8.24 25.62
CA HIS A 940 40.95 -9.69 25.84
C HIS A 940 40.39 -10.51 24.66
N VAL A 941 39.80 -9.86 23.66
CA VAL A 941 39.30 -10.49 22.43
C VAL A 941 40.24 -10.17 21.27
N ALA A 942 40.80 -11.22 20.68
CA ALA A 942 41.61 -11.13 19.47
C ALA A 942 40.83 -11.70 18.28
N ILE A 943 40.47 -10.85 17.32
CA ILE A 943 40.01 -11.32 16.01
C ILE A 943 41.23 -11.61 15.16
N ASN A 944 41.49 -12.89 14.89
CA ASN A 944 42.64 -13.29 14.09
C ASN A 944 42.35 -13.15 12.59
N GLU A 945 41.20 -13.66 12.15
CA GLU A 945 40.76 -13.65 10.76
C GLU A 945 39.25 -13.36 10.69
N LEU A 946 38.84 -12.57 9.70
CA LEU A 946 37.44 -12.27 9.42
C LEU A 946 37.21 -12.40 7.91
N LEU A 947 36.47 -13.43 7.49
CA LEU A 947 35.99 -13.59 6.12
C LEU A 947 34.65 -12.84 5.98
N ILE A 948 34.53 -12.01 4.94
CA ILE A 948 33.32 -11.24 4.66
C ILE A 948 32.84 -11.64 3.27
N GLU A 949 31.66 -12.24 3.20
CA GLU A 949 30.99 -12.64 1.96
C GLU A 949 29.50 -12.23 2.03
N PRO A 950 28.87 -11.93 0.89
CA PRO A 950 27.42 -11.70 0.82
C PRO A 950 26.64 -12.93 1.32
N GLN A 951 25.56 -12.73 2.08
CA GLN A 951 24.75 -13.80 2.68
C GLN A 951 24.15 -14.84 1.70
N ALA A 952 24.17 -14.55 0.40
CA ALA A 952 23.67 -15.43 -0.67
C ALA A 952 24.80 -16.07 -1.51
N ALA A 953 26.07 -15.81 -1.19
CA ALA A 953 27.19 -16.46 -1.84
C ALA A 953 27.36 -17.88 -1.25
N PRO A 954 27.47 -18.94 -2.07
CA PRO A 954 27.82 -20.25 -1.55
C PRO A 954 29.26 -20.20 -0.98
N ILE A 955 29.39 -20.59 0.29
CA ILE A 955 30.68 -20.81 0.95
C ILE A 955 31.47 -21.86 0.18
#